data_AF-A0A0G2H901-F1
#
_entry.id   AF-A0A0G2H901-F1
#
_cell.length_a   1.000
_cell.length_b   1.000
_cell.length_c   1.000
_cell.angle_alpha   90.00
_cell.angle_beta   90.00
_cell.angle_gamma   90.00
#
_symmetry.space_group_name_H-M   'P 1'
#
loop_
_entity.id
_entity.type
_entity.pdbx_description
1 polymer ?
#
loop_
_entity_poly.entity_id
_entity_poly.type
_entity_poly.pdbx_seq_one_letter_code
_entity_poly.pdbx_strand_id
1 'polypeptide(L)'
;MLANEMGWTIYECAVHCKDAESLLWVSWELHCSHYPARPDFNYDLRKSLDVLEPTSPKPTVVIKADDFSSPVCPGFAFITSVGNVGEQLEAQLVIESVAQSNSAPIYLSELKIVFEGGLRSIRILSDESEDSDSSDFYQLSAILLKDAPMSADLSGMQSPTTGLIALTGTANLTFMPGVTKAFNLSMIPREAGEVRVASIALILNEERFSLTSVTSGSHVASSDQWYLKQSRLLSRQIGQDRNVSTAKILPKPPKLEIKPRARGIQRTYYTNERVDLELDLQNGEDDDIEVSIDVLITCARETDIKVSWLDAEEFATLSIPADSSSPASFNLPPRSLQNFKRHTSQGLSIALRNTDVAAHYEIFVTAHYHLISEDETQMSKEIMMTVPFVRPFEANYDFQARLDNSPWPNFFQMPDDDVLLENRERRIADQVPEGLSQRFSLNSKIVSFALEPLLIERIELVIEDVTGGAVCKITQMTGSKSDNSIDPNELLERAFDIVVSKYTLADRRQVSLDFALAIYWRRASENSEETVSTLATPRFVIPMAEPRVLLTKSRPSHPASDDPDSQAVPGLVTVYYTLENPSLHFLSFSLTMESSEDFAFSGPKTSTLNLVPLSQHSVAFRLLATKTNPNINENPDIWLRPNLVVVDQGFRKQLRVIAAGEGVRQDKKGVIVSIN
;
A
#
# COMPACT_ATOMS: atom_id res chain seq x y z
N MET A 1 61.33 28.80 19.45
CA MET A 1 62.78 28.81 19.77
C MET A 1 63.33 27.39 19.90
N LEU A 2 62.81 26.56 20.83
CA LEU A 2 63.25 25.15 21.00
C LEU A 2 63.15 24.29 19.72
N ALA A 3 62.04 24.34 18.98
CA ALA A 3 61.86 23.55 17.75
C ALA A 3 62.89 23.90 16.65
N ASN A 4 63.23 25.18 16.53
CA ASN A 4 64.23 25.65 15.57
C ASN A 4 65.64 25.14 15.93
N GLU A 5 66.05 25.31 17.19
CA GLU A 5 67.36 24.84 17.68
C GLU A 5 67.49 23.31 17.58
N MET A 6 66.41 22.59 17.86
CA MET A 6 66.34 21.15 17.68
C MET A 6 66.43 20.76 16.21
N GLY A 7 65.71 21.42 15.30
CA GLY A 7 65.81 21.18 13.86
C GLY A 7 67.23 21.34 13.31
N TRP A 8 67.94 22.42 13.69
CA TRP A 8 69.34 22.62 13.30
C TRP A 8 70.29 21.61 13.94
N THR A 9 70.05 21.19 15.18
CA THR A 9 70.85 20.15 15.84
C THR A 9 70.68 18.80 15.13
N ILE A 10 69.45 18.44 14.76
CA ILE A 10 69.16 17.22 13.99
C ILE A 10 69.79 17.32 12.60
N TYR A 11 69.74 18.48 11.95
CA TYR A 11 70.42 18.71 10.68
C TYR A 11 71.93 18.44 10.80
N GLU A 12 72.61 19.04 11.78
CA GLU A 12 74.05 18.84 12.01
C GLU A 12 74.37 17.37 12.35
N CYS A 13 73.55 16.72 13.18
CA CYS A 13 73.67 15.29 13.45
C CYS A 13 73.51 14.43 12.19
N ALA A 14 72.52 14.72 11.35
CA ALA A 14 72.27 13.98 10.12
C ALA A 14 73.42 14.14 9.11
N VAL A 15 74.05 15.32 9.04
CA VAL A 15 75.29 15.54 8.27
C VAL A 15 76.42 14.66 8.82
N HIS A 16 76.64 14.67 10.14
CA HIS A 16 77.70 13.87 10.77
C HIS A 16 77.48 12.35 10.63
N CYS A 17 76.23 11.91 10.72
CA CYS A 17 75.83 10.50 10.57
C CYS A 17 75.68 10.07 9.10
N LYS A 18 75.79 10.99 8.13
CA LYS A 18 75.56 10.76 6.70
C LYS A 18 74.18 10.16 6.39
N ASP A 19 73.16 10.56 7.13
CA ASP A 19 71.79 10.08 6.96
C ASP A 19 71.01 10.97 5.98
N ALA A 20 70.89 10.50 4.73
CA ALA A 20 70.24 11.24 3.66
C ALA A 20 68.74 11.44 3.88
N GLU A 21 68.04 10.48 4.48
CA GLU A 21 66.61 10.60 4.75
C GLU A 21 66.37 11.69 5.79
N SER A 22 67.19 11.67 6.86
CA SER A 22 67.12 12.68 7.92
C SER A 22 67.43 14.08 7.43
N LEU A 23 68.42 14.22 6.55
CA LEU A 23 68.73 15.52 5.94
C LEU A 23 67.58 16.06 5.10
N LEU A 24 66.92 15.22 4.31
CA LEU A 24 65.83 15.66 3.42
C LEU A 24 64.60 16.14 4.19
N TRP A 25 64.15 15.40 5.22
CA TRP A 25 62.96 15.82 5.96
C TRP A 25 63.21 17.06 6.82
N VAL A 26 64.38 17.15 7.48
CA VAL A 26 64.75 18.34 8.25
C VAL A 26 64.95 19.54 7.33
N SER A 27 65.56 19.33 6.16
CA SER A 27 65.69 20.39 5.17
C SER A 27 64.31 20.87 4.71
N TRP A 28 63.40 19.96 4.35
CA TRP A 28 62.02 20.32 4.01
C TRP A 28 61.37 21.21 5.07
N GLU A 29 61.47 20.81 6.33
CA GLU A 29 60.89 21.57 7.45
C GLU A 29 61.54 22.94 7.68
N LEU A 30 62.88 23.01 7.69
CA LEU A 30 63.61 24.26 7.91
C LEU A 30 63.46 25.28 6.77
N HIS A 31 63.02 24.85 5.59
CA HIS A 31 62.67 25.74 4.48
C HIS A 31 61.38 26.54 4.73
N CYS A 32 60.61 26.20 5.75
CA CYS A 32 59.40 26.92 6.12
C CYS A 32 59.73 28.24 6.82
N SER A 33 59.03 29.33 6.47
CA SER A 33 59.24 30.68 7.03
C SER A 33 58.79 30.81 8.50
N HIS A 34 58.16 29.79 9.07
CA HIS A 34 57.88 29.70 10.51
C HIS A 34 59.15 29.62 11.35
N TYR A 35 60.26 29.18 10.75
CA TYR A 35 61.58 29.16 11.37
C TYR A 35 62.38 30.42 11.02
N PRO A 36 63.22 30.96 11.91
CA PRO A 36 64.09 32.08 11.58
C PRO A 36 65.18 31.66 10.59
N ALA A 37 65.37 32.49 9.56
CA ALA A 37 66.37 32.23 8.52
C ALA A 37 67.81 32.25 9.08
N ARG A 38 68.63 31.28 8.67
CA ARG A 38 70.07 31.23 8.96
C ARG A 38 70.82 31.82 7.77
N PRO A 39 71.61 32.91 7.96
CA PRO A 39 72.21 33.65 6.85
C PRO A 39 73.24 32.83 6.05
N ASP A 40 73.91 31.87 6.69
CA ASP A 40 74.94 31.04 6.06
C ASP A 40 74.38 29.74 5.44
N PHE A 41 73.06 29.55 5.44
CA PHE A 41 72.42 28.35 4.92
C PHE A 41 71.84 28.57 3.53
N ASN A 42 72.11 27.64 2.61
CA ASN A 42 71.53 27.67 1.28
C ASN A 42 70.17 26.97 1.28
N TYR A 43 69.10 27.76 1.20
CA TYR A 43 67.73 27.29 1.11
C TYR A 43 67.39 26.84 -0.32
N ASP A 44 68.05 25.78 -0.79
CA ASP A 44 67.78 25.13 -2.08
C ASP A 44 67.64 23.62 -1.84
N LEU A 45 66.40 23.11 -1.87
CA LEU A 45 66.08 21.71 -1.61
C LEU A 45 66.84 20.76 -2.55
N ARG A 46 67.08 21.17 -3.81
CA ARG A 46 67.79 20.36 -4.81
C ARG A 46 69.25 20.10 -4.43
N LYS A 47 69.82 21.01 -3.63
CA LYS A 47 71.20 20.95 -3.14
C LYS A 47 71.31 20.40 -1.72
N SER A 48 70.19 19.99 -1.11
CA SER A 48 70.18 19.52 0.29
C SER A 48 71.04 18.27 0.52
N LEU A 49 71.26 17.46 -0.53
CA LEU A 49 72.15 16.29 -0.49
C LEU A 49 73.54 16.52 -1.09
N ASP A 50 73.92 17.75 -1.46
CA ASP A 50 75.26 18.04 -2.01
C ASP A 50 76.40 17.81 -1.01
N VAL A 51 76.08 17.82 0.29
CA VAL A 51 77.02 17.56 1.37
C VAL A 51 77.36 16.05 1.49
N LEU A 52 76.57 15.19 0.85
CA LEU A 52 76.77 13.73 0.84
C LEU A 52 77.21 13.23 -0.55
N GLU A 53 77.86 12.07 -0.56
CA GLU A 53 78.18 11.38 -1.82
C GLU A 53 76.91 10.77 -2.43
N PRO A 54 76.74 10.79 -3.77
CA PRO A 54 75.57 10.23 -4.44
C PRO A 54 75.37 8.75 -4.09
N THR A 55 74.16 8.40 -3.65
CA THR A 55 73.81 7.04 -3.24
C THR A 55 72.99 6.34 -4.33
N SER A 56 73.21 5.03 -4.54
CA SER A 56 72.41 4.18 -5.43
C SER A 56 71.87 2.98 -4.64
N PRO A 57 70.55 2.79 -4.52
CA PRO A 57 69.46 3.57 -5.15
C PRO A 57 69.32 4.98 -4.57
N LYS A 58 68.65 5.88 -5.33
CA LYS A 58 68.38 7.24 -4.85
C LYS A 58 67.43 7.20 -3.63
N PRO A 59 67.68 7.98 -2.57
CA PRO A 59 66.82 8.03 -1.39
C PRO A 59 65.39 8.46 -1.76
N THR A 60 64.41 7.80 -1.15
CA THR A 60 62.97 8.10 -1.33
C THR A 60 62.36 8.32 0.04
N VAL A 61 61.91 9.55 0.32
CA VAL A 61 61.37 9.94 1.62
C VAL A 61 59.90 10.26 1.48
N VAL A 62 59.08 9.73 2.39
CA VAL A 62 57.67 10.09 2.49
C VAL A 62 57.44 10.78 3.83
N ILE A 63 57.04 12.04 3.78
CA ILE A 63 56.77 12.87 4.96
C ILE A 63 55.27 13.04 5.08
N LYS A 64 54.75 12.87 6.30
CA LYS A 64 53.41 13.34 6.64
C LYS A 64 53.50 14.81 7.02
N ALA A 65 52.91 15.67 6.21
CA ALA A 65 52.91 17.12 6.44
C ALA A 65 52.20 17.50 7.75
N ASP A 66 51.39 16.60 8.32
CA ASP A 66 50.67 16.79 9.58
C ASP A 66 51.63 16.81 10.80
N ASP A 67 52.79 16.17 10.67
CA ASP A 67 53.76 15.99 11.77
C ASP A 67 54.82 17.11 11.81
N PHE A 68 54.96 17.93 10.75
CA PHE A 68 56.06 18.88 10.56
C PHE A 68 55.62 20.17 9.83
N SER A 69 56.37 21.26 9.96
CA SER A 69 56.03 22.50 9.24
C SER A 69 56.44 22.42 7.76
N SER A 70 55.47 22.37 6.85
CA SER A 70 55.73 22.34 5.40
C SER A 70 55.98 23.75 4.82
N PRO A 71 56.96 23.94 3.91
CA PRO A 71 57.14 25.19 3.17
C PRO A 71 56.09 25.40 2.07
N VAL A 72 55.24 24.39 1.82
CA VAL A 72 54.13 24.44 0.87
C VAL A 72 52.87 23.94 1.56
N CYS A 73 51.84 24.77 1.61
CA CYS A 73 50.58 24.48 2.29
C CYS A 73 49.46 24.29 1.26
N PRO A 74 48.96 23.07 1.05
CA PRO A 74 47.80 22.82 0.19
C PRO A 74 46.49 23.09 0.94
N GLY A 75 45.56 23.76 0.25
CA GLY A 75 44.17 23.94 0.65
C GLY A 75 43.24 23.54 -0.49
N PHE A 76 42.04 23.09 -0.15
CA PHE A 76 41.06 22.63 -1.14
C PHE A 76 39.65 23.05 -0.75
N ALA A 77 38.85 23.46 -1.73
CA ALA A 77 37.47 23.85 -1.50
C ALA A 77 36.55 23.48 -2.68
N PHE A 78 35.32 23.04 -2.37
CA PHE A 78 34.22 22.91 -3.31
C PHE A 78 33.39 24.20 -3.36
N ILE A 79 33.04 24.66 -4.57
CA ILE A 79 32.29 25.90 -4.75
C ILE A 79 30.90 25.85 -4.12
N THR A 80 30.24 24.68 -4.17
CA THR A 80 28.92 24.39 -3.61
C THR A 80 29.02 23.32 -2.52
N SER A 81 28.05 23.28 -1.60
CA SER A 81 27.93 22.21 -0.59
C SER A 81 27.16 21.01 -1.09
N VAL A 82 26.42 21.18 -2.19
CA VAL A 82 25.54 20.18 -2.78
C VAL A 82 25.79 20.13 -4.28
N GLY A 83 25.88 18.93 -4.83
CA GLY A 83 25.87 18.65 -6.27
C GLY A 83 24.94 17.48 -6.57
N ASN A 84 24.67 17.22 -7.84
CA ASN A 84 23.90 16.05 -8.26
C ASN A 84 24.78 15.08 -9.05
N VAL A 85 24.44 13.79 -9.01
CA VAL A 85 25.07 12.78 -9.87
C VAL A 85 24.91 13.18 -11.35
N GLY A 86 26.00 13.11 -12.11
CA GLY A 86 26.03 13.46 -13.53
C GLY A 86 26.15 14.96 -13.83
N GLU A 87 26.12 15.84 -12.83
CA GLU A 87 26.30 17.29 -13.00
C GLU A 87 27.75 17.73 -12.69
N GLN A 88 28.17 18.85 -13.27
CA GLN A 88 29.51 19.39 -13.05
C GLN A 88 29.66 19.93 -11.62
N LEU A 89 30.63 19.40 -10.88
CA LEU A 89 31.07 19.86 -9.58
C LEU A 89 32.40 20.63 -9.72
N GLU A 90 32.40 21.90 -9.35
CA GLU A 90 33.61 22.73 -9.40
C GLU A 90 34.32 22.75 -8.03
N ALA A 91 35.65 22.68 -8.08
CA ALA A 91 36.51 22.79 -6.92
C ALA A 91 37.75 23.64 -7.24
N GLN A 92 38.41 24.12 -6.20
CA GLN A 92 39.65 24.86 -6.32
C GLN A 92 40.69 24.29 -5.36
N LEU A 93 41.86 23.96 -5.92
CA LEU A 93 43.05 23.62 -5.17
C LEU A 93 43.89 24.89 -5.05
N VAL A 94 44.25 25.28 -3.83
CA VAL A 94 45.09 26.43 -3.55
C VAL A 94 46.38 25.95 -2.90
N ILE A 95 47.52 26.41 -3.38
CA ILE A 95 48.82 26.07 -2.82
C ILE A 95 49.52 27.36 -2.45
N GLU A 96 49.78 27.53 -1.17
CA GLU A 96 50.50 28.67 -0.62
C GLU A 96 51.95 28.28 -0.33
N SER A 97 52.90 29.02 -0.92
CA SER A 97 54.31 28.86 -0.59
C SER A 97 54.66 29.69 0.63
N VAL A 98 54.90 29.00 1.74
CA VAL A 98 55.39 29.56 3.02
C VAL A 98 56.90 29.30 3.14
N ALA A 99 57.60 29.28 2.01
CA ALA A 99 59.06 29.09 1.97
C ALA A 99 59.80 30.35 2.43
N GLN A 100 61.03 30.20 2.91
CA GLN A 100 61.89 31.33 3.29
C GLN A 100 62.04 32.33 2.14
N SER A 101 61.99 33.64 2.44
CA SER A 101 62.07 34.70 1.42
C SER A 101 63.34 34.68 0.56
N ASN A 102 64.43 34.08 1.06
CA ASN A 102 65.70 33.90 0.35
C ASN A 102 65.88 32.49 -0.24
N SER A 103 64.84 31.63 -0.25
CA SER A 103 64.94 30.28 -0.79
C SER A 103 64.85 30.24 -2.31
N ALA A 104 65.44 29.20 -2.90
CA ALA A 104 65.18 28.84 -4.28
C ALA A 104 63.70 28.39 -4.44
N PRO A 105 63.17 28.42 -5.68
CA PRO A 105 61.81 27.94 -5.94
C PRO A 105 61.68 26.44 -5.66
N ILE A 106 60.51 26.01 -5.22
CA ILE A 106 60.18 24.61 -4.99
C ILE A 106 59.55 24.05 -6.27
N TYR A 107 60.12 22.98 -6.81
CA TYR A 107 59.65 22.32 -8.03
C TYR A 107 58.95 21.02 -7.66
N LEU A 108 57.64 20.92 -7.92
CA LEU A 108 56.93 19.65 -7.78
C LEU A 108 56.85 18.98 -9.16
N SER A 109 57.08 17.68 -9.21
CA SER A 109 56.90 16.89 -10.44
C SER A 109 55.45 16.47 -10.64
N GLU A 110 54.75 16.17 -9.55
CA GLU A 110 53.36 15.72 -9.55
C GLU A 110 52.64 16.20 -8.29
N LEU A 111 51.35 16.48 -8.44
CA LEU A 111 50.42 16.67 -7.33
C LEU A 111 49.27 15.68 -7.47
N LYS A 112 48.94 14.99 -6.38
CA LYS A 112 47.85 14.01 -6.34
C LYS A 112 46.83 14.36 -5.27
N ILE A 113 45.55 14.37 -5.64
CA ILE A 113 44.41 14.58 -4.75
C ILE A 113 43.63 13.28 -4.69
N VAL A 114 43.42 12.78 -3.49
CA VAL A 114 42.61 11.58 -3.22
C VAL A 114 41.36 12.01 -2.47
N PHE A 115 40.21 11.46 -2.85
CA PHE A 115 38.92 11.75 -2.22
C PHE A 115 38.41 10.52 -1.45
N GLU A 116 37.66 10.77 -0.38
CA GLU A 116 36.77 9.78 0.23
C GLU A 116 35.36 9.99 -0.33
N GLY A 117 34.72 8.92 -0.80
CA GLY A 117 33.42 8.96 -1.49
C GLY A 117 33.54 8.72 -3.00
N GLY A 118 32.47 8.98 -3.75
CA GLY A 118 32.33 8.61 -5.16
C GLY A 118 33.05 9.50 -6.20
N LEU A 119 34.09 10.27 -5.81
CA LEU A 119 34.88 11.09 -6.75
C LEU A 119 36.19 10.41 -7.15
N ARG A 120 36.58 10.62 -8.40
CA ARG A 120 37.85 10.10 -8.96
C ARG A 120 39.03 10.91 -8.44
N SER A 121 40.14 10.24 -8.12
CA SER A 121 41.38 10.92 -7.74
C SER A 121 41.92 11.78 -8.88
N ILE A 122 42.54 12.92 -8.55
CA ILE A 122 43.12 13.85 -9.53
C ILE A 122 44.65 13.80 -9.45
N ARG A 123 45.33 13.81 -10.59
CA ARG A 123 46.78 13.97 -10.74
C ARG A 123 47.05 15.19 -11.61
N ILE A 124 47.91 16.07 -11.15
CA ILE A 124 48.39 17.23 -11.90
C ILE A 124 49.88 17.01 -12.13
N LEU A 125 50.30 16.95 -13.39
CA LEU A 125 51.69 16.78 -13.78
C LEU A 125 52.32 18.14 -14.07
N SER A 126 53.61 18.28 -13.73
CA SER A 126 54.35 19.50 -14.05
C SER A 126 54.53 19.64 -15.57
N ASP A 127 54.28 20.85 -16.07
CA ASP A 127 54.57 21.24 -17.45
C ASP A 127 55.35 22.55 -17.45
N GLU A 128 56.61 22.48 -17.89
CA GLU A 128 57.53 23.62 -17.94
C GLU A 128 57.30 24.52 -19.16
N SER A 129 56.37 24.17 -20.07
CA SER A 129 56.08 24.97 -21.26
C SER A 129 55.17 26.20 -21.00
N GLU A 130 54.63 26.32 -19.78
CA GLU A 130 53.93 27.52 -19.32
C GLU A 130 54.92 28.49 -18.62
N ASP A 131 55.64 29.27 -19.43
CA ASP A 131 56.43 30.42 -18.96
C ASP A 131 55.50 31.41 -18.23
N SER A 132 55.61 31.48 -16.90
CA SER A 132 54.89 32.45 -16.08
C SER A 132 55.67 33.76 -16.02
N ASP A 133 55.55 34.55 -17.09
CA ASP A 133 56.15 35.89 -17.24
C ASP A 133 55.50 36.98 -16.34
N SER A 134 54.91 36.60 -15.20
CA SER A 134 54.20 37.50 -14.29
C SER A 134 54.86 37.51 -12.91
N SER A 135 55.40 38.67 -12.49
CA SER A 135 55.93 38.92 -11.13
C SER A 135 54.83 39.00 -10.05
N ASP A 136 53.69 38.35 -10.27
CA ASP A 136 52.52 38.46 -9.42
C ASP A 136 52.59 37.44 -8.28
N PHE A 137 52.35 37.90 -7.05
CA PHE A 137 52.29 37.06 -5.84
C PHE A 137 51.15 36.04 -5.85
N TYR A 138 50.20 36.16 -6.79
CA TYR A 138 49.06 35.27 -6.90
C TYR A 138 48.80 34.86 -8.35
N GLN A 139 48.64 33.55 -8.59
CA GLN A 139 48.39 32.99 -9.91
C GLN A 139 47.13 32.11 -9.90
N LEU A 140 46.29 32.19 -10.94
CA LEU A 140 45.13 31.33 -11.13
C LEU A 140 45.18 30.68 -12.52
N SER A 141 45.06 29.35 -12.56
CA SER A 141 44.94 28.55 -13.78
C SER A 141 43.72 27.63 -13.71
N ALA A 142 43.14 27.32 -14.87
CA ALA A 142 42.06 26.36 -15.00
C ALA A 142 42.61 25.09 -15.64
N ILE A 143 42.49 23.96 -14.96
CA ILE A 143 43.08 22.70 -15.41
C ILE A 143 42.04 21.88 -16.15
N LEU A 144 42.34 21.53 -17.39
CA LEU A 144 41.55 20.57 -18.15
C LEU A 144 41.93 19.14 -17.74
N LEU A 145 41.04 18.47 -17.02
CA LEU A 145 41.22 17.10 -16.57
C LEU A 145 40.81 16.11 -17.66
N LYS A 146 41.65 15.12 -17.95
CA LYS A 146 41.41 14.03 -18.91
C LYS A 146 41.56 12.68 -18.22
N ASP A 147 40.96 11.64 -18.78
CA ASP A 147 41.15 10.29 -18.25
C ASP A 147 42.62 9.84 -18.43
N ALA A 148 43.23 9.33 -17.37
CA ALA A 148 44.58 8.78 -17.45
C ALA A 148 44.61 7.55 -18.36
N PRO A 149 45.63 7.39 -19.24
CA PRO A 149 45.84 6.13 -19.92
C PRO A 149 46.11 5.03 -18.88
N MET A 150 45.54 3.85 -19.06
CA MET A 150 45.80 2.68 -18.21
C MET A 150 47.28 2.25 -18.35
N SER A 151 48.19 2.87 -17.62
CA SER A 151 49.55 2.38 -17.42
C SER A 151 49.69 1.83 -16.00
N ALA A 152 50.11 0.57 -15.93
CA ALA A 152 50.26 -0.23 -14.74
C ALA A 152 51.44 0.22 -13.88
N ASP A 153 51.22 1.18 -12.99
CA ASP A 153 52.06 1.37 -11.79
C ASP A 153 51.15 1.79 -10.63
N LEU A 154 50.36 0.82 -10.16
CA LEU A 154 49.57 0.89 -8.94
C LEU A 154 50.41 0.36 -7.76
N SER A 155 51.49 1.07 -7.40
CA SER A 155 52.25 0.78 -6.19
C SER A 155 52.61 2.09 -5.46
N GLY A 156 51.80 2.41 -4.45
CA GLY A 156 52.05 3.53 -3.55
C GLY A 156 50.78 4.30 -3.19
N MET A 157 50.23 4.00 -2.00
CA MET A 157 49.01 4.55 -1.40
C MET A 157 47.70 4.04 -2.02
N GLN A 158 47.11 3.04 -1.37
CA GLN A 158 45.78 2.49 -1.65
C GLN A 158 44.72 3.60 -1.50
N SER A 159 44.07 3.94 -2.61
CA SER A 159 42.84 4.75 -2.59
C SER A 159 41.68 3.86 -2.13
N PRO A 160 40.76 4.33 -1.27
CA PRO A 160 39.53 3.60 -0.95
C PRO A 160 38.56 3.48 -2.15
N THR A 161 38.83 4.19 -3.25
CA THR A 161 38.09 4.13 -4.53
C THR A 161 38.76 3.18 -5.53
N THR A 162 38.81 1.89 -5.22
CA THR A 162 39.67 0.87 -5.86
C THR A 162 39.30 0.46 -7.31
N GLY A 163 38.52 1.26 -8.05
CA GLY A 163 38.08 0.91 -9.41
C GLY A 163 37.97 2.06 -10.42
N LEU A 164 38.14 3.32 -9.99
CA LEU A 164 37.94 4.48 -10.88
C LEU A 164 39.26 4.98 -11.47
N ILE A 165 39.29 5.17 -12.80
CA ILE A 165 40.45 5.73 -13.52
C ILE A 165 40.69 7.17 -13.03
N ALA A 166 41.93 7.46 -12.61
CA ALA A 166 42.31 8.80 -12.16
C ALA A 166 42.19 9.84 -13.28
N LEU A 167 41.85 11.07 -12.90
CA LEU A 167 41.83 12.23 -13.77
C LEU A 167 43.22 12.87 -13.81
N THR A 168 43.79 13.10 -14.99
CA THR A 168 45.11 13.73 -15.16
C THR A 168 44.98 15.09 -15.83
N GLY A 169 45.66 16.10 -15.28
CA GLY A 169 45.86 17.41 -15.90
C GLY A 169 47.34 17.83 -15.87
N THR A 170 47.67 18.94 -16.54
CA THR A 170 49.01 19.53 -16.54
C THR A 170 48.95 20.98 -16.07
N ALA A 171 49.97 21.45 -15.35
CA ALA A 171 50.11 22.84 -14.93
C ALA A 171 51.55 23.18 -14.52
N ASN A 172 51.90 24.47 -14.45
CA ASN A 172 53.16 24.91 -13.86
C ASN A 172 53.17 24.71 -12.33
N LEU A 173 53.91 23.69 -11.88
CA LEU A 173 54.06 23.31 -10.47
C LEU A 173 55.34 23.85 -9.80
N THR A 174 55.84 25.01 -10.25
CA THR A 174 56.97 25.73 -9.63
C THR A 174 56.47 26.81 -8.68
N PHE A 175 56.85 26.75 -7.40
CA PHE A 175 56.40 27.67 -6.36
C PHE A 175 57.55 28.57 -5.89
N MET A 176 57.44 29.87 -6.19
CA MET A 176 58.34 30.88 -5.65
C MET A 176 57.99 31.19 -4.18
N PRO A 177 58.96 31.63 -3.35
CA PRO A 177 58.68 32.01 -1.97
C PRO A 177 57.59 33.08 -1.87
N GLY A 178 56.57 32.86 -1.04
CA GLY A 178 55.48 33.79 -0.81
C GLY A 178 54.43 33.87 -1.93
N VAL A 179 54.51 33.01 -2.96
CA VAL A 179 53.51 32.96 -4.03
C VAL A 179 52.40 31.97 -3.69
N THR A 180 51.16 32.37 -3.94
CA THR A 180 49.99 31.49 -3.87
C THR A 180 49.52 31.16 -5.29
N LYS A 181 49.39 29.87 -5.61
CA LYS A 181 48.76 29.42 -6.87
C LYS A 181 47.43 28.75 -6.59
N ALA A 182 46.41 29.12 -7.35
CA ALA A 182 45.11 28.49 -7.33
C ALA A 182 44.85 27.77 -8.66
N PHE A 183 44.23 26.60 -8.58
CA PHE A 183 43.91 25.72 -9.70
C PHE A 183 42.42 25.41 -9.69
N ASN A 184 41.69 25.83 -10.71
CA ASN A 184 40.29 25.48 -10.89
C ASN A 184 40.17 24.08 -11.47
N LEU A 185 39.36 23.24 -10.82
CA LEU A 185 39.13 21.85 -11.14
C LEU A 185 37.64 21.63 -11.37
N SER A 186 37.31 20.83 -12.38
CA SER A 186 35.94 20.46 -12.72
C SER A 186 35.82 18.96 -12.82
N MET A 187 34.84 18.38 -12.13
CA MET A 187 34.64 16.93 -12.06
C MET A 187 33.16 16.57 -12.07
N ILE A 188 32.83 15.35 -12.53
CA ILE A 188 31.45 14.86 -12.58
C ILE A 188 31.34 13.68 -11.59
N PRO A 189 30.55 13.80 -10.50
CA PRO A 189 30.33 12.73 -9.55
C PRO A 189 29.40 11.66 -10.16
N ARG A 190 29.71 10.39 -9.88
CA ARG A 190 28.96 9.23 -10.42
C ARG A 190 28.08 8.53 -9.39
N GLU A 191 28.37 8.72 -8.11
CA GLU A 191 27.64 8.08 -7.02
C GLU A 191 27.10 9.14 -6.06
N ALA A 192 25.87 8.93 -5.57
CA ALA A 192 25.30 9.77 -4.53
C ALA A 192 25.96 9.44 -3.18
N GLY A 193 26.19 10.47 -2.37
CA GLY A 193 26.89 10.32 -1.09
C GLY A 193 27.62 11.58 -0.67
N GLU A 194 28.28 11.52 0.49
CA GLU A 194 29.17 12.59 0.93
C GLU A 194 30.56 12.39 0.33
N VAL A 195 31.16 13.47 -0.15
CA VAL A 195 32.51 13.46 -0.71
C VAL A 195 33.38 14.49 -0.01
N ARG A 196 34.62 14.10 0.30
CA ARG A 196 35.61 14.96 0.93
C ARG A 196 37.03 14.61 0.47
N VAL A 197 37.96 15.52 0.69
CA VAL A 197 39.38 15.26 0.40
C VAL A 197 39.95 14.29 1.45
N ALA A 198 40.50 13.16 1.01
CA ALA A 198 41.17 12.17 1.85
C ALA A 198 42.63 12.56 2.13
N SER A 199 43.35 12.97 1.09
CA SER A 199 44.74 13.45 1.21
C SER A 199 45.16 14.21 -0.05
N ILE A 200 46.17 15.07 0.12
CA ILE A 200 46.89 15.74 -0.96
C ILE A 200 48.37 15.35 -0.84
N ALA A 201 48.92 14.77 -1.90
CA ALA A 201 50.33 14.41 -1.98
C ALA A 201 51.06 15.33 -2.96
N LEU A 202 52.11 15.99 -2.46
CA LEU A 202 53.05 16.81 -3.22
C LEU A 202 54.29 15.98 -3.48
N ILE A 203 54.63 15.74 -4.75
CA ILE A 203 55.72 14.84 -5.14
C ILE A 203 56.82 15.67 -5.79
N LEU A 204 58.03 15.56 -5.24
CA LEU A 204 59.26 16.11 -5.77
C LEU A 204 60.14 14.95 -6.24
N ASN A 205 60.41 14.89 -7.53
CA ASN A 205 61.23 13.85 -8.11
C ASN A 205 62.48 14.47 -8.74
N GLU A 206 63.58 14.49 -7.99
CA GLU A 206 64.86 15.03 -8.41
C GLU A 206 65.82 13.89 -8.82
N GLU A 207 66.94 14.25 -9.44
CA GLU A 207 67.98 13.28 -9.84
C GLU A 207 68.55 12.54 -8.63
N ARG A 208 68.77 13.26 -7.52
CA ARG A 208 69.43 12.73 -6.31
C ARG A 208 68.48 12.18 -5.27
N PHE A 209 67.19 12.50 -5.30
CA PHE A 209 66.21 12.01 -4.33
C PHE A 209 64.78 12.06 -4.87
N SER A 210 63.88 11.36 -4.19
CA SER A 210 62.44 11.53 -4.34
C SER A 210 61.85 11.88 -2.98
N LEU A 211 61.02 12.91 -2.91
CA LEU A 211 60.36 13.36 -1.70
C LEU A 211 58.86 13.48 -1.94
N THR A 212 58.06 12.78 -1.14
CA THR A 212 56.60 12.89 -1.17
C THR A 212 56.11 13.47 0.15
N SER A 213 55.48 14.63 0.11
CA SER A 213 54.82 15.23 1.27
C SER A 213 53.31 14.97 1.18
N VAL A 214 52.75 14.25 2.14
CA VAL A 214 51.33 13.89 2.19
C VAL A 214 50.66 14.68 3.30
N THR A 215 49.66 15.49 2.95
CA THR A 215 48.77 16.16 3.90
C THR A 215 47.48 15.36 4.01
N SER A 216 47.09 14.95 5.22
CA SER A 216 45.83 14.23 5.42
C SER A 216 44.64 15.18 5.31
N GLY A 217 43.47 14.67 4.90
CA GLY A 217 42.26 15.47 4.68
C GLY A 217 41.80 16.30 5.88
N SER A 218 42.07 15.85 7.12
CA SER A 218 41.78 16.61 8.34
C SER A 218 42.69 17.83 8.54
N HIS A 219 43.85 17.87 7.89
CA HIS A 219 44.87 18.90 7.98
C HIS A 219 45.01 19.73 6.70
N VAL A 220 44.32 19.34 5.61
CA VAL A 220 44.19 20.19 4.43
C VAL A 220 43.44 21.46 4.84
N ALA A 221 44.08 22.61 4.64
CA ALA A 221 43.48 23.89 4.99
C ALA A 221 42.16 24.07 4.24
N SER A 222 41.06 24.33 4.96
CA SER A 222 39.82 24.79 4.34
C SER A 222 40.07 26.16 3.76
N SER A 223 40.19 26.23 2.43
CA SER A 223 40.35 27.52 1.77
C SER A 223 38.98 28.19 1.71
N ASP A 224 38.66 28.96 2.75
CA ASP A 224 37.44 29.77 2.80
C ASP A 224 37.47 30.92 1.77
N GLN A 225 38.56 31.03 1.00
CA GLN A 225 38.74 32.00 -0.07
C GLN A 225 38.72 31.31 -1.43
N TRP A 226 37.79 31.72 -2.28
CA TRP A 226 37.71 31.33 -3.67
C TRP A 226 38.31 32.41 -4.56
N TYR A 227 39.36 32.07 -5.29
CA TYR A 227 40.09 32.98 -6.17
C TYR A 227 39.44 33.04 -7.57
N LEU A 228 39.27 34.26 -8.08
CA LEU A 228 38.67 34.54 -9.38
C LEU A 228 39.62 35.44 -10.19
N LYS A 229 39.85 35.09 -11.45
CA LYS A 229 40.62 35.90 -12.40
C LYS A 229 39.65 36.72 -13.27
N GLN A 230 39.56 38.02 -13.00
CA GLN A 230 38.88 38.99 -13.87
C GLN A 230 39.93 39.87 -14.56
N SER A 231 40.01 41.17 -14.23
CA SER A 231 41.09 42.08 -14.64
C SER A 231 42.27 42.09 -13.66
N ARG A 232 42.02 41.69 -12.41
CA ARG A 232 42.99 41.40 -11.33
C ARG A 232 42.51 40.17 -10.58
N LEU A 233 43.39 39.51 -9.82
CA LEU A 233 42.98 38.41 -8.97
C LEU A 233 42.17 38.93 -7.78
N LEU A 234 40.93 38.45 -7.64
CA LEU A 234 40.04 38.76 -6.54
C LEU A 234 39.80 37.48 -5.74
N SER A 235 39.88 37.55 -4.41
CA SER A 235 39.39 36.48 -3.55
C SER A 235 37.99 36.84 -3.03
N ARG A 236 37.08 35.88 -3.02
CA ARG A 236 35.78 35.98 -2.34
C ARG A 236 35.71 34.95 -1.23
N GLN A 237 35.09 35.30 -0.12
CA GLN A 237 34.83 34.30 0.92
C GLN A 237 33.74 33.32 0.43
N ILE A 238 33.97 32.02 0.60
CA ILE A 238 33.00 30.96 0.32
C ILE A 238 32.70 30.19 1.60
N GLY A 239 31.47 29.66 1.67
CA GLY A 239 31.12 28.70 2.70
C GLY A 239 30.97 29.26 4.11
N GLN A 240 30.40 30.46 4.26
CA GLN A 240 29.94 30.95 5.55
C GLN A 240 29.10 29.84 6.24
N ASP A 241 29.54 29.42 7.43
CA ASP A 241 28.94 28.36 8.25
C ASP A 241 28.89 26.94 7.62
N ARG A 242 29.76 26.61 6.66
CA ARG A 242 29.89 25.23 6.13
C ARG A 242 31.34 24.78 5.95
N ASN A 243 31.55 23.47 5.96
CA ASN A 243 32.84 22.89 5.64
C ASN A 243 33.04 22.84 4.10
N VAL A 244 33.92 23.72 3.59
CA VAL A 244 34.21 23.83 2.15
C VAL A 244 35.01 22.66 1.59
N SER A 245 35.64 21.82 2.42
CA SER A 245 36.35 20.61 1.97
C SER A 245 35.42 19.40 1.76
N THR A 246 34.11 19.58 1.98
CA THR A 246 33.08 18.55 1.85
C THR A 246 31.96 18.99 0.90
N ALA A 247 31.44 18.05 0.11
CA ALA A 247 30.27 18.25 -0.75
C ALA A 247 29.34 17.02 -0.68
N LYS A 248 28.03 17.25 -0.61
CA LYS A 248 27.01 16.20 -0.64
C LYS A 248 26.47 16.02 -2.05
N ILE A 249 26.66 14.85 -2.63
CA ILE A 249 26.15 14.48 -3.94
C ILE A 249 24.77 13.84 -3.77
N LEU A 250 23.75 14.47 -4.34
CA LEU A 250 22.38 13.96 -4.39
C LEU A 250 22.14 13.15 -5.67
N PRO A 251 21.19 12.21 -5.68
CA PRO A 251 20.75 11.57 -6.92
C PRO A 251 20.28 12.61 -7.94
N LYS A 252 20.48 12.30 -9.23
CA LYS A 252 19.96 13.11 -10.33
C LYS A 252 18.43 13.28 -10.19
N PRO A 253 17.88 14.51 -10.18
CA PRO A 253 16.45 14.72 -10.05
C PRO A 253 15.71 14.07 -11.24
N PRO A 254 14.77 13.15 -11.01
CA PRO A 254 14.09 12.47 -12.11
C PRO A 254 13.13 13.43 -12.82
N LYS A 255 13.21 13.54 -14.16
CA LYS A 255 12.23 14.28 -14.97
C LYS A 255 11.08 13.40 -15.48
N LEU A 256 11.08 12.11 -15.16
CA LEU A 256 9.94 11.22 -15.39
C LEU A 256 8.77 11.61 -14.47
N GLU A 257 7.60 11.83 -15.05
CA GLU A 257 6.36 12.09 -14.30
C GLU A 257 5.41 10.90 -14.40
N ILE A 258 4.80 10.53 -13.27
CA ILE A 258 3.73 9.52 -13.19
C ILE A 258 2.49 10.25 -12.69
N LYS A 259 1.41 10.25 -13.48
CA LYS A 259 0.15 10.93 -13.14
C LYS A 259 -1.02 9.95 -13.25
N PRO A 260 -1.90 9.88 -12.25
CA PRO A 260 -3.16 9.17 -12.42
C PRO A 260 -4.06 9.93 -13.41
N ARG A 261 -4.71 9.23 -14.34
CA ARG A 261 -5.66 9.87 -15.25
C ARG A 261 -6.97 10.13 -14.52
N ALA A 262 -7.43 11.39 -14.59
CA ALA A 262 -8.63 11.85 -13.89
C ALA A 262 -9.93 11.10 -14.30
N ARG A 263 -9.97 10.43 -15.45
CA ARG A 263 -11.14 9.64 -15.88
C ARG A 263 -11.21 8.25 -15.21
N GLY A 264 -10.10 7.71 -14.73
CA GLY A 264 -10.02 6.36 -14.17
C GLY A 264 -10.25 6.29 -12.67
N ILE A 265 -10.01 7.37 -11.92
CA ILE A 265 -10.12 7.38 -10.45
C ILE A 265 -11.46 7.94 -10.00
N GLN A 266 -12.31 7.04 -9.50
CA GLN A 266 -13.55 7.40 -8.82
C GLN A 266 -13.28 7.89 -7.40
N ARG A 267 -14.18 8.72 -6.87
CA ARG A 267 -14.09 9.20 -5.48
C ARG A 267 -14.22 8.05 -4.47
N THR A 268 -14.96 7.00 -4.82
CA THR A 268 -15.18 5.83 -3.98
C THR A 268 -15.53 4.62 -4.85
N TYR A 269 -14.93 3.48 -4.53
CA TYR A 269 -15.27 2.19 -5.14
C TYR A 269 -16.07 1.34 -4.16
N TYR A 270 -16.89 0.44 -4.69
CA TYR A 270 -17.66 -0.47 -3.87
C TYR A 270 -17.01 -1.85 -3.83
N THR A 271 -17.22 -2.58 -2.73
CA THR A 271 -16.68 -3.95 -2.59
C THR A 271 -17.12 -4.85 -3.74
N ASN A 272 -16.22 -5.72 -4.22
CA ASN A 272 -16.35 -6.63 -5.36
C ASN A 272 -16.46 -5.96 -6.74
N GLU A 273 -16.48 -4.63 -6.81
CA GLU A 273 -16.46 -3.91 -8.08
C GLU A 273 -15.10 -4.07 -8.78
N ARG A 274 -15.12 -4.24 -10.10
CA ARG A 274 -13.91 -4.18 -10.92
C ARG A 274 -13.41 -2.75 -11.03
N VAL A 275 -12.13 -2.53 -10.75
CA VAL A 275 -11.52 -1.20 -10.83
C VAL A 275 -10.32 -1.22 -11.77
N ASP A 276 -10.39 -0.40 -12.81
CA ASP A 276 -9.30 -0.22 -13.78
C ASP A 276 -8.67 1.16 -13.53
N LEU A 277 -7.48 1.18 -12.93
CA LEU A 277 -6.72 2.39 -12.60
C LEU A 277 -5.82 2.78 -13.76
N GLU A 278 -6.13 3.89 -14.42
CA GLU A 278 -5.34 4.42 -15.53
C GLU A 278 -4.24 5.38 -15.04
N LEU A 279 -3.01 5.12 -15.47
CA LEU A 279 -1.81 5.90 -15.22
C LEU A 279 -1.26 6.47 -16.53
N ASP A 280 -0.73 7.69 -16.47
CA ASP A 280 -0.03 8.37 -17.56
C ASP A 280 1.43 8.56 -17.13
N LEU A 281 2.36 7.93 -17.85
CA LEU A 281 3.79 8.13 -17.66
C LEU A 281 4.28 9.10 -18.73
N GLN A 282 4.98 10.15 -18.32
CA GLN A 282 5.50 11.17 -19.23
C GLN A 282 7.02 11.28 -19.09
N ASN A 283 7.75 10.97 -20.18
CA ASN A 283 9.20 11.15 -20.23
C ASN A 283 9.53 12.65 -20.39
N GLY A 284 10.01 13.30 -19.33
CA GLY A 284 10.50 14.68 -19.35
C GLY A 284 12.00 14.83 -19.62
N GLU A 285 12.72 13.73 -19.84
CA GLU A 285 14.15 13.76 -20.18
C GLU A 285 14.39 14.22 -21.61
N ASP A 286 15.59 14.75 -21.86
CA ASP A 286 16.05 15.19 -23.19
C ASP A 286 16.57 14.03 -24.05
N ASP A 287 16.49 12.80 -23.54
CA ASP A 287 16.92 11.55 -24.18
C ASP A 287 15.86 10.45 -24.00
N ASP A 288 16.00 9.39 -24.80
CA ASP A 288 15.17 8.20 -24.70
C ASP A 288 15.57 7.39 -23.44
N ILE A 289 14.59 6.76 -22.80
CA ILE A 289 14.78 6.04 -21.54
C ILE A 289 14.26 4.60 -21.61
N GLU A 290 14.83 3.71 -20.81
CA GLU A 290 14.23 2.41 -20.50
C GLU A 290 13.68 2.42 -19.08
N VAL A 291 12.42 2.00 -18.91
CA VAL A 291 11.71 2.08 -17.63
C VAL A 291 11.25 0.70 -17.19
N SER A 292 11.46 0.35 -15.92
CA SER A 292 10.83 -0.77 -15.24
C SER A 292 9.87 -0.23 -14.17
N ILE A 293 8.66 -0.77 -14.11
CA ILE A 293 7.61 -0.29 -13.20
C ILE A 293 7.24 -1.40 -12.23
N ASP A 294 7.44 -1.11 -10.96
CA ASP A 294 7.06 -1.94 -9.83
C ASP A 294 5.81 -1.35 -9.17
N VAL A 295 4.85 -2.19 -8.83
CA VAL A 295 3.63 -1.77 -8.14
C VAL A 295 3.49 -2.55 -6.86
N LEU A 296 3.48 -1.83 -5.74
CA LEU A 296 3.30 -2.37 -4.40
C LEU A 296 1.92 -1.99 -3.87
N ILE A 297 1.12 -2.96 -3.44
CA ILE A 297 -0.21 -2.74 -2.88
C ILE A 297 -0.21 -3.17 -1.43
N THR A 298 -0.74 -2.32 -0.56
CA THR A 298 -0.86 -2.58 0.87
C THR A 298 -2.29 -2.35 1.34
N CYS A 299 -2.71 -3.15 2.32
CA CYS A 299 -4.01 -3.04 2.98
C CYS A 299 -3.85 -3.33 4.48
N ALA A 300 -4.56 -2.59 5.32
CA ALA A 300 -4.54 -2.79 6.77
C ALA A 300 -5.37 -4.00 7.24
N ARG A 301 -6.10 -4.66 6.34
CA ARG A 301 -6.96 -5.81 6.62
C ARG A 301 -6.57 -6.98 5.73
N GLU A 302 -6.77 -8.19 6.23
CA GLU A 302 -6.61 -9.41 5.44
C GLU A 302 -7.64 -9.45 4.31
N THR A 303 -7.18 -9.74 3.09
CA THR A 303 -8.00 -9.69 1.86
C THR A 303 -7.34 -10.54 0.77
N ASP A 304 -8.18 -11.14 -0.07
CA ASP A 304 -7.77 -11.95 -1.23
C ASP A 304 -7.88 -11.17 -2.55
N ILE A 305 -7.27 -9.98 -2.63
CA ILE A 305 -7.39 -9.12 -3.81
C ILE A 305 -6.71 -9.75 -5.03
N LYS A 306 -7.33 -9.61 -6.21
CA LYS A 306 -6.76 -10.00 -7.50
C LYS A 306 -6.28 -8.78 -8.25
N VAL A 307 -5.02 -8.79 -8.69
CA VAL A 307 -4.40 -7.63 -9.34
C VAL A 307 -3.67 -8.09 -10.60
N SER A 308 -3.83 -7.34 -11.69
CA SER A 308 -3.07 -7.53 -12.93
C SER A 308 -2.88 -6.24 -13.70
N TRP A 309 -1.97 -6.28 -14.67
CA TRP A 309 -1.96 -5.30 -15.76
C TRP A 309 -3.14 -5.59 -16.70
N LEU A 310 -3.83 -4.55 -17.19
CA LEU A 310 -5.05 -4.71 -18.00
C LEU A 310 -4.84 -5.52 -19.30
N ASP A 311 -3.62 -5.52 -19.83
CA ASP A 311 -3.18 -6.24 -21.02
C ASP A 311 -2.54 -7.61 -20.73
N ALA A 312 -2.47 -8.03 -19.46
CA ALA A 312 -2.06 -9.37 -19.08
C ALA A 312 -3.27 -10.32 -19.06
N GLU A 313 -3.13 -11.51 -19.66
CA GLU A 313 -4.21 -12.51 -19.74
C GLU A 313 -4.52 -13.20 -18.39
N GLU A 314 -3.63 -13.09 -17.39
CA GLU A 314 -3.77 -13.76 -16.10
C GLU A 314 -3.81 -12.78 -14.91
N PHE A 315 -4.77 -13.01 -14.00
CA PHE A 315 -4.84 -12.33 -12.70
C PHE A 315 -4.05 -13.12 -11.65
N ALA A 316 -3.11 -12.46 -10.98
CA ALA A 316 -2.51 -13.02 -9.76
C ALA A 316 -3.55 -12.94 -8.63
N THR A 317 -3.84 -14.07 -7.97
CA THR A 317 -4.70 -14.13 -6.77
C THR A 317 -3.84 -14.09 -5.53
N LEU A 318 -4.15 -13.20 -4.59
CA LEU A 318 -3.20 -12.81 -3.56
C LEU A 318 -3.87 -12.73 -2.20
N SER A 319 -3.42 -13.58 -1.29
CA SER A 319 -3.80 -13.52 0.10
C SER A 319 -2.85 -12.59 0.84
N ILE A 320 -3.39 -11.49 1.37
CA ILE A 320 -2.67 -10.55 2.23
C ILE A 320 -2.97 -10.97 3.69
N PRO A 321 -2.09 -11.71 4.40
CA PRO A 321 -2.37 -12.16 5.77
C PRO A 321 -2.32 -11.00 6.77
N ALA A 322 -3.15 -11.07 7.83
CA ALA A 322 -3.26 -10.02 8.85
C ALA A 322 -2.09 -9.96 9.88
N ASP A 323 -1.11 -10.86 9.84
CA ASP A 323 -0.12 -11.02 10.92
C ASP A 323 1.32 -10.65 10.54
N SER A 324 1.76 -9.50 11.07
CA SER A 324 3.06 -9.21 11.72
C SER A 324 3.22 -7.70 11.83
N SER A 325 4.19 -7.21 12.59
CA SER A 325 4.49 -5.80 12.88
C SER A 325 4.84 -4.91 11.66
N SER A 326 4.46 -5.31 10.45
CA SER A 326 4.66 -4.64 9.16
C SER A 326 3.39 -4.74 8.30
N PRO A 327 2.99 -3.68 7.58
CA PRO A 327 1.83 -3.75 6.69
C PRO A 327 2.06 -4.83 5.63
N ALA A 328 1.11 -5.77 5.54
CA ALA A 328 1.15 -6.81 4.53
C ALA A 328 1.09 -6.17 3.15
N SER A 329 2.04 -6.55 2.29
CA SER A 329 2.37 -5.83 1.06
C SER A 329 2.58 -6.81 -0.08
N PHE A 330 2.10 -6.47 -1.26
CA PHE A 330 2.20 -7.30 -2.46
C PHE A 330 2.85 -6.54 -3.61
N ASN A 331 3.78 -7.18 -4.33
CA ASN A 331 4.41 -6.65 -5.53
C ASN A 331 3.85 -7.32 -6.79
N LEU A 332 3.23 -6.54 -7.68
CA LEU A 332 2.93 -6.99 -9.04
C LEU A 332 4.24 -7.27 -9.79
N PRO A 333 4.23 -8.21 -10.75
CA PRO A 333 5.38 -8.44 -11.62
C PRO A 333 5.81 -7.13 -12.32
N PRO A 334 7.12 -6.81 -12.30
CA PRO A 334 7.64 -5.60 -12.91
C PRO A 334 7.28 -5.55 -14.39
N ARG A 335 6.86 -4.36 -14.84
CA ARG A 335 6.57 -4.10 -16.24
C ARG A 335 7.67 -3.25 -16.86
N SER A 336 8.37 -3.81 -17.84
CA SER A 336 9.39 -3.09 -18.59
C SER A 336 8.81 -2.40 -19.82
N LEU A 337 9.16 -1.14 -20.02
CA LEU A 337 8.88 -0.33 -21.20
C LEU A 337 10.21 -0.02 -21.87
N GLN A 338 10.46 -0.67 -23.01
CA GLN A 338 11.67 -0.45 -23.81
C GLN A 338 11.49 0.74 -24.76
N ASN A 339 12.56 1.48 -25.00
CA ASN A 339 12.63 2.60 -25.96
C ASN A 339 11.56 3.68 -25.72
N PHE A 340 11.40 4.14 -24.48
CA PHE A 340 10.44 5.18 -24.16
C PHE A 340 11.00 6.55 -24.60
N LYS A 341 10.50 7.02 -25.75
CA LYS A 341 11.03 8.19 -26.45
C LYS A 341 10.96 9.47 -25.61
N ARG A 342 11.95 10.35 -25.79
CA ARG A 342 11.98 11.68 -25.16
C ARG A 342 10.70 12.47 -25.41
N HIS A 343 10.22 13.19 -24.40
CA HIS A 343 9.03 14.03 -24.45
C HIS A 343 7.73 13.33 -24.91
N THR A 344 7.65 12.00 -24.76
CA THR A 344 6.41 11.25 -25.05
C THR A 344 5.69 10.83 -23.77
N SER A 345 4.40 10.52 -23.90
CA SER A 345 3.58 9.96 -22.83
C SER A 345 3.03 8.59 -23.23
N GLN A 346 2.96 7.69 -22.26
CA GLN A 346 2.41 6.35 -22.40
C GLN A 346 1.41 6.06 -21.28
N GLY A 347 0.23 5.56 -21.66
CA GLY A 347 -0.79 5.11 -20.72
C GLY A 347 -0.56 3.67 -20.26
N LEU A 348 -0.79 3.41 -18.98
CA LEU A 348 -0.79 2.07 -18.36
C LEU A 348 -2.05 1.90 -17.53
N SER A 349 -2.52 0.67 -17.37
CA SER A 349 -3.70 0.39 -16.56
C SER A 349 -3.49 -0.80 -15.63
N ILE A 350 -3.86 -0.62 -14.36
CA ILE A 350 -3.84 -1.66 -13.33
C ILE A 350 -5.29 -2.07 -13.05
N ALA A 351 -5.60 -3.35 -13.18
CA ALA A 351 -6.93 -3.90 -12.89
C ALA A 351 -6.96 -4.54 -11.49
N LEU A 352 -7.94 -4.16 -10.68
CA LEU A 352 -8.22 -4.71 -9.35
C LEU A 352 -9.56 -5.45 -9.38
N ARG A 353 -9.59 -6.65 -8.79
CA ARG A 353 -10.78 -7.50 -8.64
C ARG A 353 -10.80 -8.20 -7.28
N ASN A 354 -11.93 -8.80 -6.92
CA ASN A 354 -12.10 -9.54 -5.66
C ASN A 354 -11.84 -8.69 -4.40
N THR A 355 -12.35 -7.47 -4.39
CA THR A 355 -12.22 -6.48 -3.30
C THR A 355 -13.36 -6.64 -2.29
N ASP A 356 -13.42 -7.81 -1.65
CA ASP A 356 -14.49 -8.22 -0.73
C ASP A 356 -14.46 -7.45 0.60
N VAL A 357 -13.30 -6.92 0.98
CA VAL A 357 -13.10 -6.18 2.22
C VAL A 357 -13.21 -4.68 1.99
N ALA A 358 -14.12 -4.05 2.75
CA ALA A 358 -14.17 -2.60 2.84
C ALA A 358 -12.97 -2.06 3.65
N ALA A 359 -12.03 -1.44 2.93
CA ALA A 359 -10.79 -0.89 3.43
C ALA A 359 -10.23 0.17 2.47
N HIS A 360 -9.18 0.88 2.91
CA HIS A 360 -8.39 1.74 2.07
C HIS A 360 -7.18 0.94 1.60
N TYR A 361 -6.99 0.84 0.28
CA TYR A 361 -5.82 0.22 -0.32
C TYR A 361 -4.84 1.32 -0.70
N GLU A 362 -3.59 1.19 -0.29
CA GLU A 362 -2.51 2.09 -0.69
C GLU A 362 -1.70 1.41 -1.79
N ILE A 363 -1.63 2.06 -2.94
CA ILE A 363 -0.95 1.56 -4.14
C ILE A 363 0.24 2.48 -4.39
N PHE A 364 1.43 1.92 -4.26
CA PHE A 364 2.70 2.54 -4.57
C PHE A 364 3.11 2.12 -5.97
N VAL A 365 3.40 3.08 -6.83
CA VAL A 365 3.88 2.84 -8.18
C VAL A 365 5.27 3.45 -8.29
N THR A 366 6.26 2.59 -8.50
CA THR A 366 7.67 2.97 -8.55
C THR A 366 8.22 2.67 -9.94
N ALA A 367 8.66 3.71 -10.63
CA ALA A 367 9.31 3.61 -11.93
C ALA A 367 10.82 3.76 -11.75
N HIS A 368 11.57 2.72 -12.08
CA HIS A 368 13.02 2.71 -12.16
C HIS A 368 13.44 2.89 -13.63
N TYR A 369 14.32 3.84 -13.93
CA TYR A 369 14.73 4.09 -15.30
C TYR A 369 16.19 4.54 -15.44
N HIS A 370 16.74 4.39 -16.63
CA HIS A 370 18.04 4.92 -17.03
C HIS A 370 17.93 5.56 -18.44
N LEU A 371 18.84 6.47 -18.75
CA LEU A 371 18.93 7.10 -20.08
C LEU A 371 19.68 6.14 -21.01
N ILE A 372 19.24 6.02 -22.27
CA ILE A 372 19.92 5.14 -23.24
C ILE A 372 21.38 5.60 -23.48
N SER A 373 21.64 6.90 -23.41
CA SER A 373 23.01 7.43 -23.51
C SER A 373 23.87 7.19 -22.26
N GLU A 374 23.26 6.90 -21.10
CA GLU A 374 23.92 6.80 -19.78
C GLU A 374 23.37 5.62 -18.95
N ASP A 375 23.71 4.39 -19.33
CA ASP A 375 23.26 3.15 -18.65
C ASP A 375 23.78 3.03 -17.19
N GLU A 376 24.90 3.66 -16.86
CA GLU A 376 25.47 3.58 -15.50
C GLU A 376 24.66 4.33 -14.42
N THR A 377 23.71 5.21 -14.80
CA THR A 377 23.02 6.09 -13.85
C THR A 377 21.55 5.70 -13.70
N GLN A 378 21.22 4.94 -12.66
CA GLN A 378 19.84 4.56 -12.36
C GLN A 378 19.09 5.68 -11.61
N MET A 379 17.90 6.03 -12.09
CA MET A 379 16.98 6.98 -11.48
C MET A 379 15.67 6.28 -11.09
N SER A 380 14.95 6.83 -10.10
CA SER A 380 13.64 6.31 -9.71
C SER A 380 12.64 7.42 -9.40
N LYS A 381 11.37 7.15 -9.70
CA LYS A 381 10.23 8.01 -9.38
C LYS A 381 9.13 7.17 -8.74
N GLU A 382 8.63 7.61 -7.59
CA GLU A 382 7.54 6.94 -6.88
C GLU A 382 6.33 7.86 -6.75
N ILE A 383 5.13 7.28 -6.85
CA ILE A 383 3.87 7.90 -6.45
C ILE A 383 3.07 6.95 -5.55
N MET A 384 2.25 7.51 -4.68
CA MET A 384 1.29 6.78 -3.84
C MET A 384 -0.13 7.24 -4.20
N MET A 385 -1.05 6.28 -4.34
CA MET A 385 -2.48 6.54 -4.46
C MET A 385 -3.27 5.72 -3.44
N THR A 386 -4.35 6.31 -2.92
CA THR A 386 -5.25 5.66 -1.97
C THR A 386 -6.57 5.38 -2.65
N VAL A 387 -6.99 4.10 -2.65
CA VAL A 387 -8.22 3.63 -3.28
C VAL A 387 -9.18 3.10 -2.20
N PRO A 388 -10.24 3.83 -1.85
CA PRO A 388 -11.19 3.40 -0.83
C PRO A 388 -12.26 2.47 -1.40
N PHE A 389 -12.42 1.30 -0.78
CA PHE A 389 -13.53 0.38 -1.02
C PHE A 389 -14.53 0.42 0.14
N VAL A 390 -15.80 0.65 -0.16
CA VAL A 390 -16.90 0.69 0.83
C VAL A 390 -17.96 -0.34 0.51
N ARG A 391 -18.67 -0.84 1.54
CA ARG A 391 -19.80 -1.74 1.31
C ARG A 391 -20.99 -0.93 0.78
N PRO A 392 -21.58 -1.30 -0.36
CA PRO A 392 -22.72 -0.57 -0.92
C PRO A 392 -24.04 -0.87 -0.18
N PHE A 393 -24.16 -2.02 0.48
CA PHE A 393 -25.42 -2.47 1.09
C PHE A 393 -25.22 -3.02 2.50
N GLU A 394 -26.23 -2.84 3.34
CA GLU A 394 -26.46 -3.66 4.53
C GLU A 394 -27.90 -4.18 4.52
N ALA A 395 -28.14 -5.32 5.18
CA ALA A 395 -29.45 -5.93 5.22
C ALA A 395 -29.82 -6.41 6.62
N ASN A 396 -31.09 -6.24 6.97
CA ASN A 396 -31.71 -6.86 8.14
C ASN A 396 -32.67 -7.97 7.71
N TYR A 397 -32.72 -9.04 8.50
CA TYR A 397 -33.47 -10.25 8.16
C TYR A 397 -34.53 -10.54 9.21
N ASP A 398 -35.76 -10.83 8.76
CA ASP A 398 -36.87 -11.27 9.60
C ASP A 398 -37.40 -12.61 9.09
N PHE A 399 -37.19 -13.67 9.87
CA PHE A 399 -37.55 -15.05 9.53
C PHE A 399 -38.80 -15.49 10.30
N GLN A 400 -39.88 -15.74 9.58
CA GLN A 400 -41.20 -16.01 10.15
C GLN A 400 -41.79 -17.32 9.63
N ALA A 401 -42.43 -18.10 10.51
CA ALA A 401 -43.19 -19.27 10.08
C ALA A 401 -44.45 -18.85 9.30
N ARG A 402 -44.81 -19.64 8.29
CA ARG A 402 -46.03 -19.46 7.50
C ARG A 402 -46.86 -20.73 7.53
N LEU A 403 -48.17 -20.58 7.36
CA LEU A 403 -49.04 -21.74 7.17
C LEU A 403 -48.72 -22.38 5.82
N ASP A 404 -48.49 -23.69 5.83
CA ASP A 404 -48.41 -24.49 4.60
C ASP A 404 -49.79 -25.09 4.32
N ASN A 405 -50.30 -24.84 3.11
CA ASN A 405 -51.58 -25.38 2.66
C ASN A 405 -51.41 -26.76 1.99
N SER A 406 -50.17 -27.25 1.85
CA SER A 406 -49.93 -28.59 1.38
C SER A 406 -50.54 -29.63 2.33
N PRO A 407 -51.06 -30.75 1.81
CA PRO A 407 -51.59 -31.80 2.66
C PRO A 407 -50.48 -32.40 3.51
N TRP A 408 -50.75 -32.60 4.80
CA TRP A 408 -49.80 -33.26 5.69
C TRP A 408 -49.57 -34.72 5.25
N PRO A 409 -48.35 -35.26 5.41
CA PRO A 409 -48.06 -36.65 5.07
C PRO A 409 -48.97 -37.60 5.84
N ASN A 410 -49.63 -38.51 5.12
CA ASN A 410 -50.56 -39.46 5.72
C ASN A 410 -49.89 -40.83 5.90
N PHE A 411 -49.74 -41.27 7.15
CA PHE A 411 -49.19 -42.59 7.51
C PHE A 411 -50.00 -43.77 6.95
N PHE A 412 -51.28 -43.55 6.65
CA PHE A 412 -52.22 -44.56 6.20
C PHE A 412 -52.46 -44.53 4.68
N GLN A 413 -51.81 -43.61 3.96
CA GLN A 413 -51.89 -43.56 2.52
C GLN A 413 -50.97 -44.64 1.95
N MET A 414 -51.56 -45.74 1.48
CA MET A 414 -50.83 -46.77 0.75
C MET A 414 -50.41 -46.18 -0.61
N PRO A 415 -49.13 -46.29 -1.01
CA PRO A 415 -48.74 -45.93 -2.36
C PRO A 415 -49.42 -46.89 -3.36
N ASP A 416 -49.92 -46.37 -4.48
CA ASP A 416 -50.59 -47.18 -5.49
C ASP A 416 -49.66 -48.30 -6.00
N ASP A 417 -50.14 -49.55 -5.97
CA ASP A 417 -49.35 -50.77 -6.20
C ASP A 417 -48.67 -50.84 -7.58
N ASP A 418 -49.16 -50.10 -8.57
CA ASP A 418 -48.63 -50.11 -9.96
C ASP A 418 -47.34 -49.28 -10.15
N VAL A 419 -46.87 -48.55 -9.13
CA VAL A 419 -45.74 -47.60 -9.24
C VAL A 419 -44.50 -48.03 -8.43
N LEU A 420 -44.53 -49.20 -7.78
CA LEU A 420 -43.72 -49.48 -6.60
C LEU A 420 -42.26 -49.92 -6.81
N LEU A 421 -41.84 -50.38 -7.99
CA LEU A 421 -40.48 -50.92 -8.16
C LEU A 421 -39.57 -49.99 -8.99
N GLU A 422 -40.01 -49.51 -10.15
CA GLU A 422 -39.18 -48.63 -10.99
C GLU A 422 -39.04 -47.21 -10.43
N ASN A 423 -40.07 -46.68 -9.74
CA ASN A 423 -40.02 -45.33 -9.16
C ASN A 423 -39.46 -45.30 -7.75
N ARG A 424 -39.37 -46.41 -7.01
CA ARG A 424 -38.78 -46.39 -5.66
C ARG A 424 -37.27 -46.25 -5.73
N GLU A 425 -36.60 -46.98 -6.63
CA GLU A 425 -35.16 -46.85 -6.87
C GLU A 425 -34.82 -45.49 -7.47
N ARG A 426 -35.63 -44.98 -8.41
CA ARG A 426 -35.47 -43.60 -8.93
C ARG A 426 -35.74 -42.51 -7.89
N ARG A 427 -36.77 -42.63 -7.04
CA ARG A 427 -37.07 -41.62 -6.00
C ARG A 427 -36.06 -41.64 -4.85
N ILE A 428 -35.46 -42.79 -4.55
CA ILE A 428 -34.30 -42.92 -3.64
C ILE A 428 -33.05 -42.30 -4.29
N ALA A 429 -32.84 -42.51 -5.59
CA ALA A 429 -31.74 -41.90 -6.34
C ALA A 429 -31.90 -40.37 -6.50
N ASP A 430 -33.13 -39.89 -6.69
CA ASP A 430 -33.50 -38.47 -6.90
C ASP A 430 -33.73 -37.70 -5.59
N GLN A 431 -33.53 -38.35 -4.43
CA GLN A 431 -33.70 -37.75 -3.09
C GLN A 431 -35.01 -36.95 -2.92
N VAL A 432 -36.14 -37.48 -3.38
CA VAL A 432 -37.43 -36.78 -3.27
C VAL A 432 -37.86 -36.74 -1.80
N PRO A 433 -38.16 -35.56 -1.21
CA PRO A 433 -38.53 -35.49 0.20
C PRO A 433 -39.94 -36.08 0.44
N GLU A 434 -40.05 -37.04 1.37
CA GLU A 434 -41.31 -37.70 1.74
C GLU A 434 -41.80 -37.34 3.16
N GLY A 435 -41.00 -36.58 3.90
CA GLY A 435 -41.30 -36.19 5.26
C GLY A 435 -42.17 -34.94 5.37
N LEU A 436 -42.35 -34.46 6.60
CA LEU A 436 -43.13 -33.26 6.88
C LEU A 436 -42.50 -32.04 6.20
N SER A 437 -43.36 -31.24 5.55
CA SER A 437 -42.99 -29.95 4.97
C SER A 437 -43.54 -28.82 5.83
N GLN A 438 -42.73 -27.77 6.01
CA GLN A 438 -43.12 -26.55 6.71
C GLN A 438 -42.68 -25.33 5.90
N ARG A 439 -43.55 -24.32 5.82
CA ARG A 439 -43.28 -23.07 5.10
C ARG A 439 -42.83 -21.96 6.05
N PHE A 440 -41.91 -21.14 5.56
CA PHE A 440 -41.36 -19.97 6.22
C PHE A 440 -41.25 -18.83 5.21
N SER A 441 -41.10 -17.62 5.71
CA SER A 441 -40.87 -16.42 4.92
C SER A 441 -39.68 -15.67 5.52
N LEU A 442 -38.69 -15.37 4.69
CA LEU A 442 -37.56 -14.51 5.04
C LEU A 442 -37.78 -13.15 4.38
N ASN A 443 -38.03 -12.11 5.18
CA ASN A 443 -38.06 -10.75 4.70
C ASN A 443 -36.68 -10.11 4.90
N SER A 444 -36.12 -9.58 3.82
CA SER A 444 -34.84 -8.86 3.79
C SER A 444 -35.13 -7.37 3.57
N LYS A 445 -34.58 -6.54 4.46
CA LYS A 445 -34.64 -5.08 4.39
C LYS A 445 -33.25 -4.57 4.06
N ILE A 446 -33.03 -4.24 2.79
CA ILE A 446 -31.74 -3.83 2.24
C ILE A 446 -31.68 -2.31 2.24
N VAL A 447 -30.59 -1.74 2.76
CA VAL A 447 -30.34 -0.30 2.75
C VAL A 447 -29.10 -0.03 1.91
N SER A 448 -29.19 0.96 1.02
CA SER A 448 -28.04 1.43 0.23
C SER A 448 -27.22 2.46 1.01
N PHE A 449 -25.93 2.22 1.13
CA PHE A 449 -24.91 3.16 1.62
C PHE A 449 -24.07 3.74 0.49
N ALA A 450 -24.43 3.45 -0.76
CA ALA A 450 -23.80 4.03 -1.93
C ALA A 450 -23.99 5.55 -1.96
N LEU A 451 -22.99 6.28 -2.47
CA LEU A 451 -23.04 7.73 -2.64
C LEU A 451 -23.81 8.16 -3.89
N GLU A 452 -24.18 7.20 -4.73
CA GLU A 452 -24.86 7.38 -6.01
C GLU A 452 -25.92 6.28 -6.19
N PRO A 453 -26.92 6.50 -7.07
CA PRO A 453 -27.92 5.48 -7.36
C PRO A 453 -27.27 4.25 -8.03
N LEU A 454 -27.58 3.07 -7.51
CA LEU A 454 -27.14 1.80 -8.06
C LEU A 454 -28.30 1.10 -8.75
N LEU A 455 -28.04 0.46 -9.90
CA LEU A 455 -29.04 -0.31 -10.60
C LEU A 455 -29.07 -1.74 -10.06
N ILE A 456 -30.22 -2.19 -9.59
CA ILE A 456 -30.43 -3.56 -9.07
C ILE A 456 -30.98 -4.43 -10.19
N GLU A 457 -30.18 -5.38 -10.64
CA GLU A 457 -30.57 -6.33 -11.69
C GLU A 457 -31.40 -7.47 -11.11
N ARG A 458 -30.93 -8.06 -10.00
CA ARG A 458 -31.67 -9.09 -9.25
C ARG A 458 -31.15 -9.25 -7.83
N ILE A 459 -31.99 -9.83 -6.98
CA ILE A 459 -31.65 -10.17 -5.60
C ILE A 459 -32.07 -11.63 -5.37
N GLU A 460 -31.10 -12.44 -4.98
CA GLU A 460 -31.26 -13.88 -4.80
C GLU A 460 -30.89 -14.26 -3.37
N LEU A 461 -31.62 -15.23 -2.81
CA LEU A 461 -31.26 -15.88 -1.56
C LEU A 461 -30.61 -17.22 -1.92
N VAL A 462 -29.33 -17.36 -1.60
CA VAL A 462 -28.51 -18.52 -1.93
C VAL A 462 -28.43 -19.44 -0.72
N ILE A 463 -28.57 -20.75 -0.96
CA ILE A 463 -28.42 -21.79 0.07
C ILE A 463 -26.93 -22.11 0.21
N GLU A 464 -26.35 -21.85 1.38
CA GLU A 464 -24.97 -22.23 1.68
C GLU A 464 -24.90 -23.64 2.28
N ASP A 465 -25.75 -23.91 3.29
CA ASP A 465 -25.82 -25.22 3.93
C ASP A 465 -27.23 -25.53 4.46
N VAL A 466 -27.58 -26.82 4.45
CA VAL A 466 -28.82 -27.36 5.01
C VAL A 466 -28.49 -28.62 5.78
N THR A 467 -28.57 -28.53 7.10
CA THR A 467 -28.28 -29.67 7.99
C THR A 467 -29.56 -30.28 8.55
N GLY A 468 -29.47 -31.52 9.02
CA GLY A 468 -30.57 -32.18 9.74
C GLY A 468 -31.52 -32.97 8.83
N GLY A 469 -31.06 -33.48 7.69
CA GLY A 469 -31.84 -34.42 6.86
C GLY A 469 -33.07 -33.79 6.20
N ALA A 470 -32.94 -32.55 5.75
CA ALA A 470 -33.99 -31.81 5.06
C ALA A 470 -33.53 -31.28 3.71
N VAL A 471 -34.49 -30.96 2.85
CA VAL A 471 -34.33 -30.18 1.63
C VAL A 471 -34.96 -28.82 1.87
N CYS A 472 -34.29 -27.78 1.40
CA CYS A 472 -34.81 -26.41 1.40
C CYS A 472 -35.08 -25.98 -0.04
N LYS A 473 -36.28 -25.49 -0.32
CA LYS A 473 -36.66 -24.87 -1.60
C LYS A 473 -37.00 -23.41 -1.36
N ILE A 474 -36.35 -22.54 -2.13
CA ILE A 474 -36.59 -21.10 -2.08
C ILE A 474 -37.43 -20.72 -3.29
N THR A 475 -38.43 -19.87 -3.07
CA THR A 475 -39.20 -19.23 -4.13
C THR A 475 -39.23 -17.73 -3.82
N GLN A 476 -38.79 -16.90 -4.76
CA GLN A 476 -38.86 -15.46 -4.57
C GLN A 476 -40.32 -15.02 -4.66
N MET A 477 -40.82 -14.33 -3.63
CA MET A 477 -42.12 -13.69 -3.74
C MET A 477 -41.95 -12.47 -4.65
N THR A 478 -42.76 -12.38 -5.71
CA THR A 478 -42.80 -11.20 -6.57
C THR A 478 -43.29 -10.00 -5.77
N GLY A 479 -42.36 -9.17 -5.31
CA GLY A 479 -42.64 -7.84 -4.77
C GLY A 479 -43.10 -6.90 -5.87
N SER A 480 -44.00 -5.98 -5.53
CA SER A 480 -44.55 -4.98 -6.44
C SER A 480 -43.46 -4.06 -7.01
N LYS A 481 -43.53 -3.84 -8.33
CA LYS A 481 -42.73 -2.93 -9.18
C LYS A 481 -41.24 -3.24 -9.30
N SER A 482 -40.80 -3.18 -10.57
CA SER A 482 -39.44 -3.20 -11.06
C SER A 482 -38.70 -1.94 -10.62
N ASP A 483 -38.36 -1.84 -9.34
CA ASP A 483 -37.37 -0.87 -8.89
C ASP A 483 -36.00 -1.37 -9.33
N ASN A 484 -35.64 -0.98 -10.56
CA ASN A 484 -34.36 -1.29 -11.19
C ASN A 484 -33.23 -0.43 -10.62
N SER A 485 -33.52 0.49 -9.71
CA SER A 485 -32.55 1.38 -9.07
C SER A 485 -32.83 1.53 -7.58
N ILE A 486 -31.78 1.65 -6.79
CA ILE A 486 -31.84 2.02 -5.37
C ILE A 486 -31.02 3.29 -5.16
N ASP A 487 -31.67 4.32 -4.63
CA ASP A 487 -31.06 5.61 -4.31
C ASP A 487 -30.23 5.53 -3.01
N PRO A 488 -29.31 6.49 -2.79
CA PRO A 488 -28.57 6.60 -1.52
C PRO A 488 -29.50 6.68 -0.30
N ASN A 489 -29.26 5.82 0.70
CA ASN A 489 -30.07 5.66 1.91
C ASN A 489 -31.52 5.18 1.67
N GLU A 490 -31.85 4.72 0.47
CA GLU A 490 -33.14 4.09 0.21
C GLU A 490 -33.19 2.68 0.81
N LEU A 491 -34.39 2.31 1.25
CA LEU A 491 -34.69 0.99 1.82
C LEU A 491 -35.51 0.18 0.81
N LEU A 492 -34.95 -0.96 0.41
CA LEU A 492 -35.58 -1.93 -0.48
C LEU A 492 -35.97 -3.18 0.32
N GLU A 493 -37.26 -3.53 0.29
CA GLU A 493 -37.76 -4.76 0.92
C GLU A 493 -37.92 -5.88 -0.12
N ARG A 494 -37.44 -7.08 0.23
CA ARG A 494 -37.58 -8.29 -0.58
C ARG A 494 -37.90 -9.49 0.30
N ALA A 495 -38.96 -10.21 -0.07
CA ALA A 495 -39.43 -11.39 0.65
C ALA A 495 -39.19 -12.68 -0.14
N PHE A 496 -38.74 -13.72 0.57
CA PHE A 496 -38.51 -15.05 0.04
C PHE A 496 -39.41 -16.06 0.75
N ASP A 497 -40.07 -16.91 -0.02
CA ASP A 497 -40.75 -18.10 0.48
C ASP A 497 -39.75 -19.24 0.60
N ILE A 498 -39.77 -19.90 1.74
CA ILE A 498 -38.87 -20.99 2.07
C ILE A 498 -39.71 -22.19 2.46
N VAL A 499 -39.58 -23.29 1.75
CA VAL A 499 -40.22 -24.57 2.07
C VAL A 499 -39.14 -25.54 2.52
N VAL A 500 -39.28 -26.04 3.74
CA VAL A 500 -38.35 -26.98 4.36
C VAL A 500 -39.06 -28.32 4.47
N SER A 501 -38.51 -29.35 3.83
CA SER A 501 -39.11 -30.68 3.78
C SER A 501 -38.12 -31.72 4.29
N LYS A 502 -38.52 -32.57 5.22
CA LYS A 502 -37.70 -33.71 5.67
C LYS A 502 -37.62 -34.77 4.59
N TYR A 503 -36.47 -35.47 4.48
CA TYR A 503 -36.37 -36.63 3.59
C TYR A 503 -37.26 -37.78 4.07
N THR A 504 -37.29 -38.01 5.38
CA THR A 504 -38.07 -39.09 5.99
C THR A 504 -39.04 -38.55 7.03
N LEU A 505 -40.23 -39.15 7.12
CA LEU A 505 -41.26 -38.76 8.06
C LEU A 505 -40.88 -39.03 9.53
N ALA A 506 -39.96 -39.96 9.76
CA ALA A 506 -39.47 -40.33 11.09
C ALA A 506 -38.35 -39.40 11.60
N ASP A 507 -37.72 -38.58 10.77
CA ASP A 507 -36.62 -37.72 11.19
C ASP A 507 -37.13 -36.55 12.04
N ARG A 508 -36.68 -36.51 13.30
CA ARG A 508 -37.06 -35.50 14.32
C ARG A 508 -35.96 -34.51 14.66
N ARG A 509 -34.81 -34.59 13.99
CA ARG A 509 -33.69 -33.66 14.25
C ARG A 509 -34.11 -32.24 13.92
N GLN A 510 -33.56 -31.27 14.63
CA GLN A 510 -33.70 -29.88 14.23
C GLN A 510 -33.02 -29.67 12.87
N VAL A 511 -33.53 -28.73 12.09
CA VAL A 511 -32.95 -28.33 10.80
C VAL A 511 -32.24 -27.01 11.02
N SER A 512 -31.01 -26.89 10.53
CA SER A 512 -30.31 -25.61 10.47
C SER A 512 -30.16 -25.18 9.02
N LEU A 513 -30.49 -23.93 8.74
CA LEU A 513 -30.40 -23.31 7.43
C LEU A 513 -29.40 -22.17 7.47
N ASP A 514 -28.44 -22.22 6.57
CA ASP A 514 -27.42 -21.19 6.39
C ASP A 514 -27.61 -20.61 4.97
N PHE A 515 -27.86 -19.30 4.89
CA PHE A 515 -28.11 -18.59 3.62
C PHE A 515 -27.16 -17.40 3.45
N ALA A 516 -27.00 -16.98 2.19
CA ALA A 516 -26.40 -15.71 1.83
C ALA A 516 -27.34 -14.93 0.91
N LEU A 517 -27.43 -13.61 1.12
CA LEU A 517 -28.18 -12.72 0.23
C LEU A 517 -27.23 -12.18 -0.84
N ALA A 518 -27.44 -12.59 -2.09
CA ALA A 518 -26.69 -12.14 -3.24
C ALA A 518 -27.45 -11.00 -3.95
N ILE A 519 -26.85 -9.81 -3.96
CA ILE A 519 -27.39 -8.63 -4.63
C ILE A 519 -26.57 -8.41 -5.91
N TYR A 520 -27.20 -8.51 -7.06
CA TYR A 520 -26.59 -8.25 -8.36
C TYR A 520 -26.92 -6.83 -8.78
N TRP A 521 -25.89 -6.04 -8.99
CA TRP A 521 -26.03 -4.61 -9.22
C TRP A 521 -24.96 -4.09 -10.18
N ARG A 522 -25.18 -2.90 -10.71
CA ARG A 522 -24.18 -2.16 -11.49
C ARG A 522 -24.35 -0.66 -11.30
N ARG A 523 -23.32 0.11 -11.61
CA ARG A 523 -23.45 1.57 -11.68
C ARG A 523 -24.32 1.96 -12.88
N ALA A 524 -24.94 3.13 -12.81
CA ALA A 524 -25.76 3.67 -13.91
C ALA A 524 -24.93 4.13 -15.13
N SER A 525 -23.59 4.04 -15.08
CA SER A 525 -22.70 4.39 -16.18
C SER A 525 -22.72 3.34 -17.30
N GLU A 526 -22.55 3.80 -18.55
CA GLU A 526 -22.69 2.96 -19.76
C GLU A 526 -21.69 1.79 -19.86
N ASN A 527 -20.59 1.79 -19.09
CA ASN A 527 -19.53 0.76 -19.12
C ASN A 527 -19.39 -0.05 -17.81
N SER A 528 -20.38 -0.01 -16.90
CA SER A 528 -20.30 -0.77 -15.65
C SER A 528 -20.61 -2.26 -15.88
N GLU A 529 -19.69 -3.13 -15.45
CA GLU A 529 -19.94 -4.58 -15.37
C GLU A 529 -20.94 -4.90 -14.22
N GLU A 530 -21.65 -6.03 -14.34
CA GLU A 530 -22.48 -6.58 -13.26
C GLU A 530 -21.57 -7.01 -12.10
N THR A 531 -21.88 -6.54 -10.90
CA THR A 531 -21.16 -6.83 -9.66
C THR A 531 -22.10 -7.51 -8.68
N VAL A 532 -21.55 -8.42 -7.86
CA VAL A 532 -22.31 -9.14 -6.83
C VAL A 532 -21.81 -8.75 -5.45
N SER A 533 -22.73 -8.27 -4.60
CA SER A 533 -22.48 -8.10 -3.18
C SER A 533 -23.19 -9.20 -2.40
N THR A 534 -22.41 -9.99 -1.66
CA THR A 534 -22.92 -11.08 -0.84
C THR A 534 -23.00 -10.63 0.61
N LEU A 535 -24.20 -10.67 1.19
CA LEU A 535 -24.45 -10.35 2.59
C LEU A 535 -24.75 -11.63 3.35
N ALA A 536 -24.01 -11.86 4.44
CA ALA A 536 -24.26 -13.00 5.32
C ALA A 536 -25.64 -12.89 5.98
N THR A 537 -26.33 -14.02 6.12
CA THR A 537 -27.56 -14.12 6.92
C THR A 537 -27.25 -14.86 8.23
N PRO A 538 -28.04 -14.65 9.30
CA PRO A 538 -27.87 -15.45 10.50
C PRO A 538 -28.31 -16.90 10.25
N ARG A 539 -27.68 -17.85 10.93
CA ARG A 539 -28.11 -19.25 10.93
C ARG A 539 -29.51 -19.39 11.52
N PHE A 540 -30.43 -20.01 10.78
CA PHE A 540 -31.80 -20.26 11.24
C PHE A 540 -31.97 -21.71 11.69
N VAL A 541 -32.43 -21.90 12.94
CA VAL A 541 -32.69 -23.24 13.50
C VAL A 541 -34.19 -23.48 13.62
N ILE A 542 -34.66 -24.58 13.04
CA ILE A 542 -36.08 -24.93 12.93
C ILE A 542 -36.36 -26.23 13.70
N PRO A 543 -37.18 -26.19 14.76
CA PRO A 543 -37.61 -27.39 15.48
C PRO A 543 -38.77 -28.08 14.75
N MET A 544 -38.46 -28.89 13.74
CA MET A 544 -39.44 -29.57 12.87
C MET A 544 -40.36 -30.57 13.60
N ALA A 545 -40.07 -30.95 14.85
CA ALA A 545 -40.83 -31.92 15.63
C ALA A 545 -41.62 -31.32 16.80
N GLU A 546 -41.53 -30.00 17.03
CA GLU A 546 -42.26 -29.34 18.12
C GLU A 546 -43.64 -28.83 17.67
N PRO A 547 -44.69 -28.97 18.50
CA PRO A 547 -46.00 -28.45 18.18
C PRO A 547 -45.99 -26.92 18.16
N ARG A 548 -46.70 -26.34 17.20
CA ARG A 548 -46.79 -24.88 17.03
C ARG A 548 -48.22 -24.42 16.74
N VAL A 549 -48.51 -23.17 17.07
CA VAL A 549 -49.81 -22.54 16.86
C VAL A 549 -49.64 -21.38 15.89
N LEU A 550 -50.25 -21.48 14.72
CA LEU A 550 -50.15 -20.51 13.64
C LEU A 550 -51.44 -19.69 13.56
N LEU A 551 -51.35 -18.36 13.60
CA LEU A 551 -52.47 -17.46 13.42
C LEU A 551 -52.50 -16.92 12.00
N THR A 552 -53.62 -17.11 11.33
CA THR A 552 -53.91 -16.52 10.01
C THR A 552 -55.24 -15.78 10.03
N LYS A 553 -55.41 -14.84 9.11
CA LYS A 553 -56.64 -14.07 8.88
C LYS A 553 -57.28 -14.55 7.58
N SER A 554 -58.60 -14.71 7.56
CA SER A 554 -59.33 -14.84 6.28
C SER A 554 -59.27 -13.51 5.53
N ARG A 555 -58.87 -13.50 4.26
CA ARG A 555 -59.22 -12.38 3.38
C ARG A 555 -60.75 -12.38 3.23
N PRO A 556 -61.45 -11.25 3.34
CA PRO A 556 -62.83 -11.18 2.87
C PRO A 556 -62.79 -11.55 1.38
N SER A 557 -63.45 -12.64 1.01
CA SER A 557 -63.60 -13.00 -0.40
C SER A 557 -64.24 -11.81 -1.11
N HIS A 558 -63.57 -11.28 -2.14
CA HIS A 558 -64.27 -10.49 -3.16
C HIS A 558 -65.52 -11.28 -3.59
N PRO A 559 -66.67 -10.62 -3.80
CA PRO A 559 -67.94 -11.29 -4.04
C PRO A 559 -67.87 -11.96 -5.42
N ALA A 560 -67.40 -13.20 -5.45
CA ALA A 560 -67.46 -14.09 -6.62
C ALA A 560 -68.54 -15.16 -6.46
N SER A 561 -69.43 -14.98 -5.48
CA SER A 561 -70.67 -15.73 -5.35
C SER A 561 -71.83 -14.75 -5.40
N ASP A 562 -72.77 -14.98 -6.32
CA ASP A 562 -74.08 -14.33 -6.45
C ASP A 562 -74.99 -14.60 -5.23
N ASP A 563 -74.47 -14.41 -4.02
CA ASP A 563 -75.23 -14.51 -2.78
C ASP A 563 -75.53 -13.08 -2.25
N PRO A 564 -76.72 -12.53 -2.54
CA PRO A 564 -77.06 -11.12 -2.28
C PRO A 564 -77.14 -10.75 -0.79
N ASP A 565 -76.98 -11.70 0.13
CA ASP A 565 -77.01 -11.47 1.59
C ASP A 565 -75.61 -11.41 2.25
N SER A 566 -74.52 -11.62 1.51
CA SER A 566 -73.16 -11.61 2.07
C SER A 566 -72.54 -10.21 2.16
N GLN A 567 -73.21 -9.28 2.85
CA GLN A 567 -72.61 -7.99 3.21
C GLN A 567 -71.45 -8.20 4.19
N ALA A 568 -70.24 -7.80 3.80
CA ALA A 568 -69.09 -7.76 4.70
C ALA A 568 -69.37 -6.78 5.85
N VAL A 569 -69.56 -7.31 7.07
CA VAL A 569 -69.80 -6.49 8.25
C VAL A 569 -68.55 -5.66 8.57
N PRO A 570 -68.62 -4.31 8.57
CA PRO A 570 -67.47 -3.47 8.89
C PRO A 570 -66.91 -3.81 10.27
N GLY A 571 -65.60 -3.97 10.38
CA GLY A 571 -64.95 -4.32 11.65
C GLY A 571 -64.97 -5.80 12.02
N LEU A 572 -65.59 -6.67 11.20
CA LEU A 572 -65.61 -8.12 11.41
C LEU A 572 -64.45 -8.81 10.67
N VAL A 573 -63.63 -9.56 11.40
CA VAL A 573 -62.55 -10.38 10.84
C VAL A 573 -62.66 -11.82 11.33
N THR A 574 -62.46 -12.80 10.44
CA THR A 574 -62.30 -14.20 10.85
C THR A 574 -60.82 -14.53 10.95
N VAL A 575 -60.43 -15.09 12.09
CA VAL A 575 -59.07 -15.55 12.34
C VAL A 575 -59.07 -17.06 12.59
N TYR A 576 -58.02 -17.72 12.12
CA TYR A 576 -57.81 -19.16 12.30
C TYR A 576 -56.54 -19.40 13.09
N TYR A 577 -56.68 -20.16 14.17
CA TYR A 577 -55.56 -20.70 14.92
C TYR A 577 -55.36 -22.14 14.49
N THR A 578 -54.35 -22.39 13.66
CA THR A 578 -53.97 -23.73 13.21
C THR A 578 -52.95 -24.30 14.18
N LEU A 579 -53.36 -25.35 14.91
CA LEU A 579 -52.48 -26.13 15.77
C LEU A 579 -51.90 -27.26 14.95
N GLU A 580 -50.58 -27.31 14.88
CA GLU A 580 -49.83 -28.33 14.18
C GLU A 580 -49.16 -29.27 15.19
N ASN A 581 -49.41 -30.58 15.07
CA ASN A 581 -48.74 -31.63 15.84
C ASN A 581 -47.80 -32.44 14.92
N PRO A 582 -46.54 -32.01 14.74
CA PRO A 582 -45.56 -32.75 13.96
C PRO A 582 -44.98 -33.96 14.70
N SER A 583 -45.34 -34.19 15.98
CA SER A 583 -44.77 -35.26 16.80
C SER A 583 -45.40 -36.63 16.51
N LEU A 584 -44.81 -37.68 17.08
CA LEU A 584 -45.38 -39.04 17.10
C LEU A 584 -46.32 -39.29 18.29
N HIS A 585 -46.59 -38.25 19.09
CA HIS A 585 -47.43 -38.37 20.27
C HIS A 585 -48.84 -37.86 19.99
N PHE A 586 -49.81 -38.48 20.65
CA PHE A 586 -51.13 -37.90 20.79
C PHE A 586 -51.05 -36.74 21.78
N LEU A 587 -51.43 -35.53 21.36
CA LEU A 587 -51.33 -34.32 22.16
C LEU A 587 -52.72 -33.74 22.45
N SER A 588 -52.94 -33.35 23.70
CA SER A 588 -54.17 -32.72 24.16
C SER A 588 -53.88 -31.27 24.54
N PHE A 589 -54.52 -30.33 23.86
CA PHE A 589 -54.38 -28.90 24.09
C PHE A 589 -55.62 -28.33 24.76
N SER A 590 -55.45 -27.55 25.83
CA SER A 590 -56.49 -26.64 26.32
C SER A 590 -56.35 -25.28 25.65
N LEU A 591 -57.45 -24.78 25.09
CA LEU A 591 -57.55 -23.49 24.44
C LEU A 591 -58.45 -22.58 25.27
N THR A 592 -57.99 -21.38 25.59
CA THR A 592 -58.78 -20.36 26.31
C THR A 592 -58.62 -19.01 25.61
N MET A 593 -59.71 -18.48 25.07
CA MET A 593 -59.74 -17.13 24.49
C MET A 593 -60.04 -16.12 25.58
N GLU A 594 -59.12 -15.19 25.81
CA GLU A 594 -59.31 -14.12 26.78
C GLU A 594 -60.27 -13.06 26.27
N SER A 595 -61.08 -12.50 27.18
CA SER A 595 -61.99 -11.41 26.86
C SER A 595 -61.24 -10.08 26.78
N SER A 596 -61.65 -9.21 25.87
CA SER A 596 -61.04 -7.89 25.66
C SER A 596 -62.14 -6.83 25.54
N GLU A 597 -61.81 -5.59 25.91
CA GLU A 597 -62.69 -4.43 25.68
C GLU A 597 -62.62 -3.92 24.23
N ASP A 598 -61.55 -4.27 23.49
CA ASP A 598 -61.27 -3.79 22.13
C ASP A 598 -62.04 -4.56 21.05
N PHE A 599 -62.53 -5.77 21.35
CA PHE A 599 -63.28 -6.59 20.42
C PHE A 599 -64.25 -7.53 21.14
N ALA A 600 -65.37 -7.82 20.50
CA ALA A 600 -66.21 -8.97 20.82
C ALA A 600 -65.79 -10.16 19.96
N PHE A 601 -65.83 -11.38 20.50
CA PHE A 601 -65.53 -12.58 19.71
C PHE A 601 -66.67 -13.60 19.74
N SER A 602 -66.81 -14.32 18.62
CA SER A 602 -67.66 -15.50 18.50
C SER A 602 -66.78 -16.72 18.24
N GLY A 603 -66.87 -17.71 19.13
CA GLY A 603 -66.10 -18.95 19.11
C GLY A 603 -66.09 -19.61 20.49
N PRO A 604 -65.48 -20.79 20.64
CA PRO A 604 -65.39 -21.47 21.92
C PRO A 604 -64.51 -20.67 22.89
N LYS A 605 -65.08 -20.18 23.99
CA LYS A 605 -64.32 -19.43 25.02
C LYS A 605 -63.25 -20.32 25.69
N THR A 606 -63.62 -21.56 25.99
CA THR A 606 -62.74 -22.61 26.50
C THR A 606 -63.05 -23.91 25.78
N SER A 607 -62.04 -24.58 25.23
CA SER A 607 -62.20 -25.90 24.60
C SER A 607 -60.95 -26.75 24.81
N THR A 608 -61.12 -28.06 24.64
CA THR A 608 -60.01 -29.01 24.59
C THR A 608 -59.94 -29.57 23.18
N LEU A 609 -58.75 -29.56 22.58
CA LEU A 609 -58.48 -30.12 21.27
C LEU A 609 -57.50 -31.27 21.40
N ASN A 610 -57.84 -32.41 20.82
CA ASN A 610 -56.97 -33.58 20.76
C ASN A 610 -56.43 -33.73 19.34
N LEU A 611 -55.10 -33.77 19.19
CA LEU A 611 -54.43 -33.97 17.92
C LEU A 611 -53.69 -35.30 17.90
N VAL A 612 -54.00 -36.11 16.89
CA VAL A 612 -53.25 -37.34 16.59
C VAL A 612 -51.85 -37.00 16.07
N PRO A 613 -50.89 -37.94 16.10
CA PRO A 613 -49.58 -37.77 15.50
C PRO A 613 -49.66 -37.26 14.05
N LEU A 614 -48.74 -36.36 13.68
CA LEU A 614 -48.59 -35.84 12.32
C LEU A 614 -49.91 -35.30 11.74
N SER A 615 -50.61 -34.49 12.51
CA SER A 615 -51.86 -33.87 12.08
C SER A 615 -51.91 -32.39 12.43
N GLN A 616 -52.77 -31.66 11.72
CA GLN A 616 -53.08 -30.27 12.01
C GLN A 616 -54.60 -30.06 12.12
N HIS A 617 -55.00 -29.08 12.92
CA HIS A 617 -56.41 -28.68 13.03
C HIS A 617 -56.52 -27.19 13.29
N SER A 618 -57.52 -26.56 12.67
CA SER A 618 -57.74 -25.11 12.75
C SER A 618 -59.00 -24.79 13.54
N VAL A 619 -58.86 -23.88 14.51
CA VAL A 619 -59.99 -23.34 15.28
C VAL A 619 -60.25 -21.92 14.83
N ALA A 620 -61.49 -21.64 14.40
CA ALA A 620 -61.89 -20.33 13.89
C ALA A 620 -62.52 -19.47 15.00
N PHE A 621 -62.17 -18.19 15.00
CA PHE A 621 -62.83 -17.15 15.79
C PHE A 621 -63.23 -16.00 14.89
N ARG A 622 -64.44 -15.47 15.10
CA ARG A 622 -64.87 -14.22 14.46
C ARG A 622 -64.70 -13.10 15.45
N LEU A 623 -63.92 -12.07 15.11
CA LEU A 623 -63.65 -10.91 15.96
C LEU A 623 -64.36 -9.69 15.37
N LEU A 624 -65.15 -9.00 16.18
CA LEU A 624 -65.81 -7.75 15.83
C LEU A 624 -65.19 -6.62 16.66
N ALA A 625 -64.61 -5.65 15.99
CA ALA A 625 -64.04 -4.47 16.64
C ALA A 625 -65.15 -3.67 17.36
N THR A 626 -64.95 -3.35 18.64
CA THR A 626 -65.91 -2.54 19.42
C THR A 626 -65.65 -1.04 19.25
N LYS A 627 -64.40 -0.66 18.95
CA LYS A 627 -63.97 0.71 18.69
C LYS A 627 -63.99 0.98 17.19
N THR A 628 -64.99 1.72 16.72
CA THR A 628 -64.99 2.34 15.39
C THR A 628 -64.13 3.60 15.48
N ASN A 629 -63.08 3.71 14.65
CA ASN A 629 -62.29 4.93 14.59
C ASN A 629 -63.09 6.01 13.83
N PRO A 630 -63.53 7.13 14.46
CA PRO A 630 -64.33 8.15 13.80
C PRO A 630 -63.51 9.01 12.80
N ASN A 631 -62.18 8.93 12.83
CA ASN A 631 -61.28 9.66 11.92
C ASN A 631 -60.60 8.71 10.92
N ILE A 632 -61.41 8.15 10.02
CA ILE A 632 -61.00 7.23 8.92
C ILE A 632 -59.90 7.84 8.02
N ASN A 633 -59.74 9.17 8.03
CA ASN A 633 -58.83 9.87 7.12
C ASN A 633 -57.37 9.99 7.59
N GLU A 634 -57.06 9.73 8.87
CA GLU A 634 -55.71 9.98 9.41
C GLU A 634 -54.92 8.71 9.77
N ASN A 635 -55.58 7.56 9.97
CA ASN A 635 -54.87 6.29 10.19
C ASN A 635 -55.76 5.08 9.81
N PRO A 636 -55.55 4.47 8.64
CA PRO A 636 -56.50 3.50 8.11
C PRO A 636 -56.53 2.19 8.90
N ASP A 637 -55.43 1.72 9.51
CA ASP A 637 -55.37 0.36 10.07
C ASP A 637 -55.69 0.25 11.56
N ILE A 638 -56.86 -0.29 11.88
CA ILE A 638 -57.22 -0.74 13.23
C ILE A 638 -56.63 -2.15 13.46
N TRP A 639 -55.85 -2.31 14.52
CA TRP A 639 -55.23 -3.58 14.91
C TRP A 639 -55.85 -4.12 16.21
N LEU A 640 -56.34 -5.36 16.18
CA LEU A 640 -56.84 -6.08 17.36
C LEU A 640 -55.76 -6.97 17.94
N ARG A 641 -55.77 -7.16 19.26
CA ARG A 641 -54.86 -8.09 19.96
C ARG A 641 -55.64 -9.26 20.55
N PRO A 642 -56.02 -10.27 19.75
CA PRO A 642 -56.66 -11.47 20.29
C PRO A 642 -55.64 -12.32 21.06
N ASN A 643 -55.95 -12.64 22.32
CA ASN A 643 -55.10 -13.46 23.17
C ASN A 643 -55.70 -14.85 23.37
N LEU A 644 -55.24 -15.81 22.59
CA LEU A 644 -55.57 -17.22 22.74
C LEU A 644 -54.46 -17.91 23.53
N VAL A 645 -54.78 -18.38 24.73
CA VAL A 645 -53.89 -19.18 25.56
C VAL A 645 -54.04 -20.64 25.15
N VAL A 646 -52.96 -21.24 24.62
CA VAL A 646 -52.90 -22.65 24.23
C VAL A 646 -51.90 -23.37 25.14
N VAL A 647 -52.37 -24.36 25.90
CA VAL A 647 -51.52 -25.13 26.83
C VAL A 647 -51.61 -26.61 26.48
N ASP A 648 -50.46 -27.24 26.29
CA ASP A 648 -50.36 -28.70 26.24
C ASP A 648 -50.63 -29.27 27.64
N GLN A 649 -51.66 -30.09 27.77
CA GLN A 649 -52.10 -30.64 29.05
C GLN A 649 -51.14 -31.71 29.60
N GLY A 650 -50.48 -32.47 28.73
CA GLY A 650 -49.55 -33.53 29.11
C GLY A 650 -48.23 -32.95 29.61
N PHE A 651 -47.64 -32.03 28.84
CA PHE A 651 -46.36 -31.41 29.16
C PHE A 651 -46.49 -30.14 30.02
N ARG A 652 -47.72 -29.65 30.24
CA ARG A 652 -48.02 -28.39 30.96
C ARG A 652 -47.25 -27.19 30.40
N LYS A 653 -47.01 -27.20 29.09
CA LYS A 653 -46.27 -26.14 28.37
C LYS A 653 -47.25 -25.27 27.60
N GLN A 654 -47.19 -23.96 27.83
CA GLN A 654 -47.94 -23.00 27.02
C GLN A 654 -47.23 -22.82 25.67
N LEU A 655 -47.97 -22.97 24.57
CA LEU A 655 -47.49 -22.71 23.23
C LEU A 655 -47.65 -21.23 22.87
N ARG A 656 -46.63 -20.68 22.23
CA ARG A 656 -46.67 -19.33 21.68
C ARG A 656 -47.44 -19.34 20.36
N VAL A 657 -48.38 -18.40 20.23
CA VAL A 657 -49.04 -18.12 18.95
C VAL A 657 -48.09 -17.35 18.04
N ILE A 658 -47.95 -17.82 16.80
CA ILE A 658 -47.05 -17.27 15.78
C ILE A 658 -47.88 -16.60 14.68
N ALA A 659 -47.50 -15.38 14.29
CA ALA A 659 -48.10 -14.68 13.15
C ALA A 659 -47.71 -15.37 11.84
N ALA A 660 -48.66 -16.01 11.15
CA ALA A 660 -48.38 -16.94 10.06
C ALA A 660 -49.06 -16.60 8.72
N GLY A 661 -49.71 -15.44 8.62
CA GLY A 661 -50.41 -14.99 7.41
C GLY A 661 -50.44 -13.47 7.27
N GLU A 662 -50.91 -13.02 6.11
CA GLU A 662 -51.07 -11.59 5.81
C GLU A 662 -52.07 -10.93 6.77
N GLY A 663 -51.84 -9.66 7.08
CA GLY A 663 -52.68 -8.90 8.02
C GLY A 663 -52.53 -9.34 9.48
N VAL A 664 -51.55 -10.20 9.80
CA VAL A 664 -51.20 -10.63 11.15
C VAL A 664 -49.74 -10.26 11.43
N ARG A 665 -49.44 -9.68 12.59
CA ARG A 665 -48.08 -9.27 12.98
C ARG A 665 -47.77 -9.66 14.42
N GLN A 666 -46.48 -9.90 14.69
CA GLN A 666 -45.99 -10.18 16.04
C GLN A 666 -45.67 -8.86 16.77
N ASP A 667 -46.19 -8.68 17.98
CA ASP A 667 -45.91 -7.54 18.88
C ASP A 667 -45.30 -8.03 20.21
N LYS A 668 -44.69 -7.13 21.00
CA LYS A 668 -44.08 -7.42 22.31
C LYS A 668 -45.08 -8.05 23.30
N LYS A 669 -46.35 -7.68 23.19
CA LYS A 669 -47.43 -8.14 24.08
C LYS A 669 -48.25 -9.32 23.54
N GLY A 670 -47.94 -9.84 22.35
CA GLY A 670 -48.71 -10.90 21.71
C GLY A 670 -48.85 -10.70 20.20
N VAL A 671 -49.75 -11.46 19.57
CA VAL A 671 -50.02 -11.32 18.13
C VAL A 671 -51.13 -10.28 17.92
N ILE A 672 -51.00 -9.46 16.88
CA ILE A 672 -52.01 -8.47 16.47
C ILE A 672 -52.53 -8.79 15.07
N VAL A 673 -53.80 -8.46 14.83
CA VAL A 673 -54.54 -8.75 13.60
C VAL A 673 -55.15 -7.45 13.09
N SER A 674 -54.86 -7.11 11.84
CA SER A 674 -55.47 -5.99 11.13
C SER A 674 -56.94 -6.28 10.83
N ILE A 675 -57.77 -5.26 10.89
CA ILE A 675 -59.20 -5.37 10.56
C ILE A 675 -59.43 -5.20 9.06
N ASN A 676 -58.66 -4.36 8.37
CA ASN A 676 -58.81 -4.07 6.94
C ASN A 676 -58.32 -5.19 6.02
#